data_AF-A0A0F4YDU9-F1
#
_entry.id   AF-A0A0F4YDU9-F1
#
_cell.length_a   1.000
_cell.length_b   1.000
_cell.length_c   1.000
_cell.angle_alpha   90.00
_cell.angle_beta   90.00
_cell.angle_gamma   90.00
#
_symmetry.space_group_name_H-M   'P 1'
#
loop_
_entity.id
_entity.type
_entity.pdbx_description
1 polymer ?
#
loop_
_entity_poly.entity_id
_entity_poly.type
_entity_poly.pdbx_seq_one_letter_code
_entity_poly.pdbx_strand_id
1 'polypeptide(L)'
;MSPATFASTSTSVRHGTPFAAALRFHQQKLSLRRRSSQEDEKNAAAGDAIVQTVADGDQKVVVPDDDDPSPESSEVTTEKQLEMQPARRFDAAAHTHPLFPPLPTYGPPSLLRSMQWQALRAISFCLSLSFLGVIVMGSCLSGVSVGLRNLGTRLWRRNPATRRRFHEEERERRTARQKAARRWKRRQRKTLGKDLTKTLETAEDEDCEDGAAEDEFPPLEGGKDPIVCDVGYYARRVGLDVETFKVQTEDGFILTLWHVYNPKEYTPLPAEQRGPRRPDVFYDKNERPLPSSNRRYPVLLIHGLLQSAGAYCTNDDDSLAFYLCKAGYDVWLGNNRCGFDPEHATLSYSDPRMWAWNIRHMGVFDLPALVSRVLYETGFEKLALVCHSQGTSETLVALAKDQRPELGERISVFCALAPAAYAGPLIKKMYFRFMSMLSPSMFRLCFGIHAFIPFMMTMHRLLPPRVYGALGYRVFSYLFGWTDVRWDRALRDRMFQFAPVYVSAESMRWWLGRDGFARQKCILSTREQGQQEEEEDRRYADGLVDVDDSGEERGSNAWYGPQVPPFALWIAGADDLVDGRRLLRRLQNGREPHVRLVHWKIIDEYEHLDVLWAMDAIEQVGREVLEVIWRTVPEDARAVCRVPRGYNVNIGHDHMFPLAL
;
A
#
# COMPACT_ATOMS: atom_id res chain seq x y z
N MET A 1 -31.87 -26.99 61.58
CA MET A 1 -32.93 -27.78 60.91
C MET A 1 -33.26 -27.07 59.61
N SER A 2 -32.90 -27.68 58.49
CA SER A 2 -33.11 -27.21 57.10
C SER A 2 -34.59 -27.30 56.69
N PRO A 3 -35.02 -26.85 55.48
CA PRO A 3 -34.24 -26.16 54.44
C PRO A 3 -34.93 -24.94 53.80
N ALA A 4 -34.07 -24.18 53.11
CA ALA A 4 -34.37 -23.08 52.22
C ALA A 4 -35.05 -23.52 50.90
N THR A 5 -35.91 -22.63 50.41
CA THR A 5 -36.56 -22.67 49.10
C THR A 5 -35.68 -21.93 48.09
N PHE A 6 -35.23 -22.60 47.03
CA PHE A 6 -34.72 -21.95 45.81
C PHE A 6 -35.60 -22.38 44.64
N ALA A 7 -36.33 -21.42 44.08
CA ALA A 7 -37.09 -21.60 42.86
C ALA A 7 -36.15 -21.57 41.66
N SER A 8 -36.13 -22.68 40.91
CA SER A 8 -35.54 -22.79 39.58
C SER A 8 -36.62 -22.43 38.55
N THR A 9 -36.44 -21.32 37.85
CA THR A 9 -37.11 -21.06 36.57
C THR A 9 -36.06 -21.08 35.47
N SER A 10 -35.93 -22.25 34.83
CA SER A 10 -35.21 -22.40 33.57
C SER A 10 -35.97 -21.67 32.46
N THR A 11 -35.32 -20.71 31.81
CA THR A 11 -35.82 -20.16 30.53
C THR A 11 -34.86 -20.65 29.45
N SER A 12 -35.34 -21.63 28.67
CA SER A 12 -34.64 -22.26 27.56
C SER A 12 -34.36 -21.24 26.45
N VAL A 13 -33.09 -20.88 26.25
CA VAL A 13 -32.61 -20.20 25.05
C VAL A 13 -32.44 -21.26 23.96
N ARG A 14 -33.31 -21.24 22.95
CA ARG A 14 -33.16 -22.07 21.74
C ARG A 14 -31.93 -21.59 20.97
N HIS A 15 -30.84 -22.37 20.99
CA HIS A 15 -29.78 -22.27 20.01
C HIS A 15 -30.31 -22.69 18.63
N GLY A 16 -30.59 -21.71 17.77
CA GLY A 16 -30.73 -21.95 16.33
C GLY A 16 -29.36 -22.30 15.76
N THR A 17 -29.25 -23.49 15.17
CA THR A 17 -27.99 -23.98 14.57
C THR A 17 -27.62 -23.17 13.31
N PRO A 18 -26.33 -22.85 13.09
CA PRO A 18 -25.85 -22.09 11.91
C PRO A 18 -26.13 -22.76 10.55
N PHE A 19 -26.55 -24.03 10.56
CA PHE A 19 -26.82 -24.82 9.36
C PHE A 19 -28.12 -24.39 8.65
N ALA A 20 -29.14 -23.95 9.38
CA ALA A 20 -30.42 -23.54 8.79
C ALA A 20 -30.35 -22.19 8.07
N ALA A 21 -29.52 -21.26 8.57
CA ALA A 21 -29.26 -19.98 7.91
C ALA A 21 -28.41 -20.17 6.63
N ALA A 22 -27.43 -21.07 6.66
CA ALA A 22 -26.62 -21.42 5.49
C ALA A 22 -27.46 -22.09 4.38
N LEU A 23 -28.43 -22.93 4.73
CA LEU A 23 -29.31 -23.57 3.76
C LEU A 23 -30.24 -22.56 3.05
N ARG A 24 -30.79 -21.58 3.79
CA ARG A 24 -31.63 -20.52 3.22
C ARG A 24 -30.83 -19.61 2.29
N PHE A 25 -29.60 -19.27 2.66
CA PHE A 25 -28.70 -18.46 1.82
C PHE A 25 -28.31 -19.22 0.54
N HIS A 26 -28.10 -20.54 0.62
CA HIS A 26 -27.80 -21.38 -0.54
C HIS A 26 -29.00 -21.51 -1.50
N GLN A 27 -30.22 -21.66 -0.97
CA GLN A 27 -31.44 -21.69 -1.78
C GLN A 27 -31.72 -20.35 -2.48
N GLN A 28 -31.45 -19.23 -1.80
CA GLN A 28 -31.59 -17.90 -2.39
C GLN A 28 -30.58 -17.68 -3.52
N LYS A 29 -29.33 -18.14 -3.34
CA LYS A 29 -28.27 -18.11 -4.37
C LYS A 29 -28.59 -18.99 -5.59
N LEU A 30 -29.24 -20.14 -5.40
CA LEU A 30 -29.71 -21.01 -6.50
C LEU A 30 -30.89 -20.38 -7.27
N SER A 31 -31.78 -19.65 -6.60
CA SER A 31 -32.90 -18.97 -7.25
C SER A 31 -32.45 -17.79 -8.14
N LEU A 32 -31.44 -17.03 -7.69
CA LEU A 32 -30.85 -15.93 -8.45
C LEU A 32 -30.06 -16.45 -9.67
N ARG A 33 -29.39 -17.59 -9.53
CA ARG A 33 -28.66 -18.25 -10.62
C ARG A 33 -29.59 -18.77 -11.72
N ARG A 34 -30.79 -19.25 -11.38
CA ARG A 34 -31.81 -19.65 -12.37
C ARG A 34 -32.41 -18.47 -13.13
N ARG A 35 -32.55 -17.30 -12.49
CA ARG A 35 -33.05 -16.09 -13.15
C ARG A 35 -32.03 -15.51 -14.15
N SER A 36 -30.74 -15.48 -13.80
CA SER A 36 -29.69 -15.01 -14.73
C SER A 36 -29.56 -15.94 -15.95
N SER A 37 -29.60 -17.27 -15.76
CA SER A 37 -29.51 -18.20 -16.90
C SER A 37 -30.70 -18.09 -17.88
N GLN A 38 -31.89 -17.69 -17.41
CA GLN A 38 -33.03 -17.42 -18.30
C GLN A 38 -32.94 -16.10 -19.06
N GLU A 39 -32.25 -15.10 -18.51
CA GLU A 39 -31.96 -13.83 -19.21
C GLU A 39 -30.83 -14.00 -20.24
N ASP A 40 -29.83 -14.83 -19.93
CA ASP A 40 -28.72 -15.15 -20.83
C ASP A 40 -29.18 -15.97 -22.06
N GLU A 41 -30.12 -16.91 -21.89
CA GLU A 41 -30.73 -17.66 -23.02
C GLU A 41 -31.58 -16.76 -23.94
N LYS A 42 -32.29 -15.77 -23.37
CA LYS A 42 -33.08 -14.81 -24.17
C LYS A 42 -32.20 -13.85 -24.97
N ASN A 43 -31.06 -13.43 -24.41
CA ASN A 43 -30.11 -12.55 -25.10
C ASN A 43 -29.30 -13.28 -26.16
N ALA A 44 -28.99 -14.57 -25.97
CA ALA A 44 -28.34 -15.40 -26.99
C ALA A 44 -29.23 -15.63 -28.22
N ALA A 45 -30.54 -15.85 -28.02
CA ALA A 45 -31.49 -16.04 -29.11
C ALA A 45 -31.73 -14.76 -29.95
N ALA A 46 -31.53 -13.57 -29.36
CA ALA A 46 -31.65 -12.30 -30.08
C ALA A 46 -30.39 -11.93 -30.89
N GLY A 47 -29.22 -12.42 -30.48
CA GLY A 47 -27.94 -12.18 -31.17
C GLY A 47 -27.77 -12.99 -32.47
N ASP A 48 -28.28 -14.23 -32.49
CA ASP A 48 -28.16 -15.10 -33.66
C ASP A 48 -29.07 -14.69 -34.85
N ALA A 49 -30.10 -13.87 -34.60
CA ALA A 49 -31.00 -13.38 -35.65
C ALA A 49 -30.40 -12.20 -36.46
N ILE A 50 -29.30 -11.58 -36.01
CA ILE A 50 -28.73 -10.37 -36.63
C ILE A 50 -27.51 -10.70 -37.54
N VAL A 51 -26.99 -11.92 -37.48
CA VAL A 51 -25.75 -12.31 -38.18
C VAL A 51 -26.00 -12.98 -39.55
N GLN A 52 -27.27 -13.19 -39.95
CA GLN A 52 -27.63 -13.84 -41.21
C GLN A 52 -28.19 -12.91 -42.30
N THR A 53 -27.69 -11.68 -42.41
CA THR A 53 -27.84 -10.89 -43.65
C THR A 53 -26.72 -9.87 -43.73
N VAL A 54 -25.68 -10.15 -44.52
CA VAL A 54 -24.90 -9.21 -45.37
C VAL A 54 -23.65 -9.97 -45.82
N ALA A 55 -23.73 -10.61 -46.99
CA ALA A 55 -22.57 -11.01 -47.78
C ALA A 55 -23.03 -11.16 -49.25
N ASP A 56 -22.91 -10.10 -50.03
CA ASP A 56 -22.55 -10.15 -51.46
C ASP A 56 -22.52 -8.73 -52.05
N GLY A 57 -21.50 -8.41 -52.85
CA GLY A 57 -21.53 -7.25 -53.75
C GLY A 57 -20.21 -6.49 -53.93
N ASP A 58 -19.50 -6.83 -55.00
CA ASP A 58 -18.25 -6.27 -55.52
C ASP A 58 -18.31 -4.84 -56.11
N GLN A 59 -17.15 -4.17 -56.10
CA GLN A 59 -16.56 -3.17 -57.04
C GLN A 59 -17.41 -2.04 -57.68
N LYS A 60 -16.96 -0.77 -57.54
CA LYS A 60 -16.25 0.01 -58.59
C LYS A 60 -15.95 1.47 -58.19
N VAL A 61 -14.80 1.94 -58.68
CA VAL A 61 -14.28 3.32 -58.66
C VAL A 61 -14.89 4.14 -59.80
N VAL A 62 -15.38 5.35 -59.51
CA VAL A 62 -15.53 6.48 -60.47
C VAL A 62 -15.46 7.82 -59.69
N VAL A 63 -14.67 8.77 -60.21
CA VAL A 63 -14.67 10.22 -59.90
C VAL A 63 -15.23 10.93 -61.15
N PRO A 64 -15.97 12.06 -61.03
CA PRO A 64 -15.37 13.36 -61.37
C PRO A 64 -15.87 14.57 -60.55
N ASP A 65 -15.21 15.68 -60.83
CA ASP A 65 -15.10 16.98 -60.14
C ASP A 65 -16.27 17.99 -60.24
N ASP A 66 -16.08 19.08 -59.47
CA ASP A 66 -16.36 20.51 -59.73
C ASP A 66 -17.59 21.25 -59.12
N ASP A 67 -17.20 22.30 -58.38
CA ASP A 67 -17.71 23.69 -58.25
C ASP A 67 -18.87 24.14 -57.32
N ASP A 68 -18.50 25.20 -56.58
CA ASP A 68 -19.06 26.14 -55.57
C ASP A 68 -20.34 26.93 -56.01
N PRO A 69 -20.92 27.92 -55.29
CA PRO A 69 -21.13 28.21 -53.84
C PRO A 69 -22.64 28.41 -53.45
N SER A 70 -22.88 28.57 -52.13
CA SER A 70 -24.05 29.06 -51.35
C SER A 70 -24.95 30.17 -51.97
N PRO A 71 -26.23 30.46 -51.54
CA PRO A 71 -26.60 30.77 -50.14
C PRO A 71 -28.03 30.42 -49.61
N GLU A 72 -28.10 30.42 -48.27
CA GLU A 72 -29.20 30.73 -47.33
C GLU A 72 -30.68 30.50 -47.70
N SER A 73 -31.36 29.65 -46.90
CA SER A 73 -32.51 30.10 -46.09
C SER A 73 -32.86 29.06 -45.00
N SER A 74 -33.27 29.63 -43.87
CA SER A 74 -33.54 29.07 -42.55
C SER A 74 -34.76 28.15 -42.46
N GLU A 75 -34.67 27.07 -41.66
CA GLU A 75 -35.71 26.72 -40.67
C GLU A 75 -35.20 25.68 -39.63
N VAL A 76 -35.04 26.19 -38.41
CA VAL A 76 -35.14 25.59 -37.05
C VAL A 76 -35.07 24.05 -36.92
N THR A 77 -33.95 23.56 -36.36
CA THR A 77 -33.90 22.32 -35.57
C THR A 77 -33.25 22.61 -34.21
N THR A 78 -33.93 22.23 -33.12
CA THR A 78 -33.37 22.29 -31.76
C THR A 78 -33.33 20.88 -31.18
N GLU A 79 -32.28 20.13 -31.52
CA GLU A 79 -31.81 18.99 -30.76
C GLU A 79 -30.28 19.08 -30.67
N LYS A 80 -29.76 19.35 -29.47
CA LYS A 80 -28.37 19.03 -29.11
C LYS A 80 -28.40 18.36 -27.75
N GLN A 81 -28.65 17.06 -27.77
CA GLN A 81 -28.16 16.15 -26.75
C GLN A 81 -26.63 16.27 -26.75
N LEU A 82 -26.05 16.65 -25.60
CA LEU A 82 -24.62 16.47 -25.37
C LEU A 82 -24.34 14.97 -25.36
N GLU A 83 -23.75 14.46 -26.44
CA GLU A 83 -23.09 13.16 -26.43
C GLU A 83 -21.87 13.23 -25.51
N MET A 84 -22.04 12.70 -24.31
CA MET A 84 -20.93 12.27 -23.46
C MET A 84 -20.20 11.13 -24.16
N GLN A 85 -18.92 11.34 -24.49
CA GLN A 85 -18.05 10.31 -25.02
C GLN A 85 -18.05 9.09 -24.07
N PRO A 86 -18.31 7.87 -24.56
CA PRO A 86 -18.21 6.70 -23.72
C PRO A 86 -16.76 6.50 -23.27
N ALA A 87 -16.60 6.16 -21.99
CA ALA A 87 -15.33 5.81 -21.39
C ALA A 87 -14.55 4.88 -22.31
N ARG A 88 -13.31 5.27 -22.68
CA ARG A 88 -12.41 4.44 -23.47
C ARG A 88 -12.30 3.08 -22.79
N ARG A 89 -12.91 2.05 -23.39
CA ARG A 89 -12.57 0.66 -23.09
C ARG A 89 -11.07 0.56 -23.34
N PHE A 90 -10.28 0.43 -22.28
CA PHE A 90 -8.87 0.06 -22.42
C PHE A 90 -8.84 -1.30 -23.08
N ASP A 91 -8.49 -1.34 -24.37
CA ASP A 91 -8.27 -2.58 -25.08
C ASP A 91 -7.18 -3.36 -24.35
N ALA A 92 -7.56 -4.52 -23.82
CA ALA A 92 -6.65 -5.51 -23.24
C ALA A 92 -5.72 -6.15 -24.31
N ALA A 93 -5.78 -5.68 -25.55
CA ALA A 93 -4.83 -6.01 -26.61
C ALA A 93 -3.48 -5.32 -26.31
N ALA A 94 -2.67 -6.01 -25.50
CA ALA A 94 -1.33 -5.60 -25.13
C ALA A 94 -0.44 -5.43 -26.37
N HIS A 95 -0.28 -4.20 -26.86
CA HIS A 95 0.97 -3.81 -27.47
C HIS A 95 2.09 -4.06 -26.45
N THR A 96 3.04 -4.92 -26.79
CA THR A 96 4.10 -5.38 -25.89
C THR A 96 5.03 -4.23 -25.54
N HIS A 97 4.72 -3.48 -24.48
CA HIS A 97 5.64 -2.50 -23.94
C HIS A 97 6.83 -3.25 -23.31
N PRO A 98 8.09 -2.94 -23.66
CA PRO A 98 9.26 -3.69 -23.19
C PRO A 98 9.45 -3.68 -21.66
N LEU A 99 8.79 -2.76 -20.96
CA LEU A 99 8.78 -2.69 -19.49
C LEU A 99 7.73 -3.58 -18.85
N PHE A 100 6.66 -3.93 -19.57
CA PHE A 100 5.56 -4.74 -19.06
C PHE A 100 5.28 -5.89 -20.02
N PRO A 101 6.06 -6.98 -19.94
CA PRO A 101 5.83 -8.18 -20.73
C PRO A 101 4.38 -8.68 -20.58
N PRO A 102 3.82 -9.31 -21.63
CA PRO A 102 2.46 -9.80 -21.58
C PRO A 102 2.29 -10.81 -20.43
N LEU A 103 1.18 -10.65 -19.72
CA LEU A 103 0.79 -11.57 -18.66
C LEU A 103 0.17 -12.85 -19.27
N PRO A 104 0.27 -13.99 -18.57
CA PRO A 104 -0.36 -15.21 -19.04
C PRO A 104 -1.89 -15.08 -19.07
N THR A 105 -2.49 -15.47 -20.19
CA THR A 105 -3.94 -15.57 -20.31
C THR A 105 -4.40 -16.97 -19.96
N TYR A 106 -5.30 -17.09 -18.99
CA TYR A 106 -5.93 -18.36 -18.64
C TYR A 106 -7.38 -18.36 -19.13
N GLY A 107 -7.74 -19.37 -19.92
CA GLY A 107 -9.15 -19.58 -20.29
C GLY A 107 -9.98 -20.08 -19.10
N PRO A 108 -11.30 -20.23 -19.26
CA PRO A 108 -12.17 -20.71 -18.20
C PRO A 108 -11.75 -22.12 -17.72
N PRO A 109 -12.02 -22.45 -16.44
CA PRO A 109 -11.67 -23.74 -15.88
C PRO A 109 -12.38 -24.87 -16.62
N SER A 110 -11.60 -25.79 -17.18
CA SER A 110 -12.06 -27.12 -17.62
C SER A 110 -11.48 -28.18 -16.69
N LEU A 111 -12.02 -29.40 -16.67
CA LEU A 111 -11.49 -30.47 -15.80
C LEU A 111 -10.00 -30.76 -16.06
N LEU A 112 -9.61 -30.90 -17.33
CA LEU A 112 -8.22 -31.14 -17.72
C LEU A 112 -7.30 -29.97 -17.32
N ARG A 113 -7.71 -28.72 -17.58
CA ARG A 113 -6.93 -27.54 -17.19
C ARG A 113 -6.81 -27.42 -15.67
N SER A 114 -7.89 -27.74 -14.95
CA SER A 114 -7.88 -27.72 -13.48
C SER A 114 -6.89 -28.75 -12.94
N MET A 115 -6.85 -29.97 -13.49
CA MET A 115 -5.85 -30.97 -13.11
C MET A 115 -4.42 -30.51 -13.43
N GLN A 116 -4.20 -29.92 -14.60
CA GLN A 116 -2.89 -29.35 -14.98
C GLN A 116 -2.45 -28.24 -14.01
N TRP A 117 -3.35 -27.33 -13.65
CA TRP A 117 -3.06 -26.26 -12.69
C TRP A 117 -2.77 -26.81 -11.30
N GLN A 118 -3.49 -27.84 -10.85
CA GLN A 118 -3.19 -28.49 -9.57
C GLN A 118 -1.84 -29.19 -9.57
N ALA A 119 -1.48 -29.89 -10.66
CA ALA A 119 -0.16 -30.49 -10.80
C ALA A 119 0.95 -29.43 -10.76
N LEU A 120 0.79 -28.33 -11.50
CA LEU A 120 1.75 -27.22 -11.50
C LEU A 120 1.87 -26.57 -10.12
N ARG A 121 0.75 -26.42 -9.38
CA ARG A 121 0.75 -25.93 -8.00
C ARG A 121 1.49 -26.87 -7.05
N ALA A 122 1.33 -28.18 -7.17
CA ALA A 122 2.04 -29.15 -6.35
C ALA A 122 3.55 -29.11 -6.62
N ILE A 123 3.95 -29.06 -7.89
CA ILE A 123 5.36 -28.99 -8.31
C ILE A 123 5.99 -27.68 -7.80
N SER A 124 5.35 -26.54 -8.10
CA SER A 124 5.85 -25.23 -7.67
C SER A 124 5.87 -25.08 -6.14
N PHE A 125 4.93 -25.70 -5.41
CA PHE A 125 4.98 -25.74 -3.95
C PHE A 125 6.27 -26.42 -3.45
N CYS A 126 6.60 -27.60 -3.96
CA CYS A 126 7.82 -28.31 -3.57
C CYS A 126 9.09 -27.53 -3.93
N LEU A 127 9.15 -26.97 -5.14
CA LEU A 127 10.32 -26.22 -5.62
C LEU A 127 10.50 -24.90 -4.85
N SER A 128 9.43 -24.13 -4.68
CA SER A 128 9.48 -22.88 -3.90
C SER A 128 9.77 -23.12 -2.42
N LEU A 129 9.28 -24.22 -1.84
CA LEU A 129 9.62 -24.62 -0.47
C LEU A 129 11.11 -24.97 -0.34
N SER A 130 11.66 -25.68 -1.32
CA SER A 130 13.09 -26.01 -1.37
C SER A 130 13.94 -24.75 -1.47
N PHE A 131 13.55 -23.81 -2.35
CA PHE A 131 14.19 -22.50 -2.46
C PHE A 131 14.15 -21.72 -1.13
N LEU A 132 12.98 -21.64 -0.49
CA LEU A 132 12.83 -21.00 0.81
C LEU A 132 13.70 -21.67 1.88
N GLY A 133 13.78 -23.00 1.88
CA GLY A 133 14.64 -23.78 2.78
C GLY A 133 16.11 -23.42 2.64
N VAL A 134 16.61 -23.26 1.40
CA VAL A 134 17.99 -22.82 1.14
C VAL A 134 18.25 -21.41 1.68
N ILE A 135 17.31 -20.47 1.48
CA ILE A 135 17.43 -19.11 2.01
C ILE A 135 17.44 -19.10 3.54
N VAL A 136 16.52 -19.82 4.18
CA VAL A 136 16.44 -19.92 5.63
C VAL A 136 17.71 -20.54 6.21
N MET A 137 18.21 -21.64 5.61
CA MET A 137 19.45 -22.28 6.02
C MET A 137 20.65 -21.33 5.88
N GLY A 138 20.77 -20.62 4.74
CA GLY A 138 21.80 -19.61 4.53
C GLY A 138 21.74 -18.49 5.58
N SER A 139 20.54 -18.02 5.91
CA SER A 139 20.36 -17.01 6.97
C SER A 139 20.81 -17.52 8.34
N CYS A 140 20.48 -18.76 8.70
CA CYS A 140 20.89 -19.38 9.95
C CYS A 140 22.42 -19.50 10.04
N LEU A 141 23.07 -19.99 8.98
CA LEU A 141 24.53 -20.15 8.92
C LEU A 141 25.25 -18.80 9.02
N SER A 142 24.76 -17.77 8.33
CA SER A 142 25.33 -16.42 8.40
C SER A 142 25.27 -15.83 9.82
N GLY A 143 24.21 -16.16 10.58
CA GLY A 143 24.02 -15.72 11.96
C GLY A 143 24.93 -16.41 12.99
N VAL A 144 25.52 -17.57 12.67
CA VAL A 144 26.37 -18.33 13.60
C VAL A 144 27.61 -17.52 13.98
N SER A 145 28.28 -16.89 13.02
CA SER A 145 29.49 -16.10 13.25
C SER A 145 29.23 -14.91 14.19
N VAL A 146 28.10 -14.22 13.99
CA VAL A 146 27.64 -13.13 14.86
C VAL A 146 27.30 -13.64 16.25
N GLY A 147 26.65 -14.81 16.34
CA GLY A 147 26.35 -15.50 17.59
C GLY A 147 27.61 -15.84 18.39
N LEU A 148 28.62 -16.41 17.75
CA LEU A 148 29.91 -16.76 18.36
C LEU A 148 30.66 -15.52 18.86
N ARG A 149 30.69 -14.43 18.07
CA ARG A 149 31.27 -13.14 18.49
C ARG A 149 30.57 -12.55 19.71
N ASN A 150 29.25 -12.62 19.74
CA ASN A 150 28.44 -12.16 20.87
C ASN A 150 28.62 -13.05 22.11
N LEU A 151 28.83 -14.35 21.92
CA LEU A 151 29.16 -15.27 23.02
C LEU A 151 30.54 -14.96 23.60
N GLY A 152 31.56 -14.75 22.76
CA GLY A 152 32.90 -14.37 23.19
C GLY A 152 32.93 -13.06 23.98
N THR A 153 32.18 -12.05 23.54
CA THR A 153 32.07 -10.77 24.29
C THR A 153 31.37 -10.93 25.64
N ARG A 154 30.35 -11.79 25.73
CA ARG A 154 29.70 -12.13 27.02
C ARG A 154 30.62 -12.92 27.95
N LEU A 155 31.43 -13.84 27.41
CA LEU A 155 32.43 -14.58 28.18
C LEU A 155 33.47 -13.65 28.81
N TRP A 156 33.77 -12.51 28.16
CA TRP A 156 34.58 -11.41 28.73
C TRP A 156 33.79 -10.40 29.56
N ARG A 157 32.62 -10.77 30.08
CA ARG A 157 31.73 -9.94 30.95
C ARG A 157 31.32 -8.59 30.34
N ARG A 158 31.44 -8.41 29.01
CA ARG A 158 30.94 -7.22 28.31
C ARG A 158 29.55 -7.49 27.76
N ASN A 159 28.64 -6.53 27.88
CA ASN A 159 27.31 -6.63 27.28
C ASN A 159 27.36 -6.16 25.82
N PRO A 160 27.09 -7.01 24.81
CA PRO A 160 27.12 -6.60 23.41
C PRO A 160 26.11 -5.49 23.07
N ALA A 161 25.05 -5.35 23.88
CA ALA A 161 24.00 -4.37 23.66
C ALA A 161 24.50 -2.92 23.83
N THR A 162 25.52 -2.67 24.66
CA THR A 162 26.03 -1.31 24.92
C THR A 162 26.73 -0.70 23.71
N ARG A 163 27.04 -1.49 22.67
CA ARG A 163 27.64 -1.02 21.42
C ARG A 163 26.63 -0.43 20.43
N ARG A 164 25.33 -0.49 20.72
CA ARG A 164 24.30 0.04 19.82
C ARG A 164 24.16 1.54 19.96
N ARG A 165 23.97 2.22 18.82
CA ARG A 165 23.80 3.68 18.71
C ARG A 165 22.75 4.22 19.68
N PHE A 166 21.59 3.57 19.73
CA PHE A 166 20.43 3.99 20.53
C PHE A 166 20.23 3.16 21.81
N HIS A 167 21.29 2.57 22.36
CA HIS A 167 21.17 1.68 23.53
C HIS A 167 20.50 2.36 24.74
N GLU A 168 20.85 3.63 25.01
CA GLU A 168 20.29 4.41 26.11
C GLU A 168 18.82 4.71 25.88
N GLU A 169 18.47 5.19 24.69
CA GLU A 169 17.08 5.47 24.29
C GLU A 169 16.20 4.21 24.35
N GLU A 170 16.69 3.05 23.88
CA GLU A 170 15.95 1.79 24.00
C GLU A 170 15.69 1.40 25.46
N ARG A 171 16.63 1.70 26.37
CA ARG A 171 16.48 1.43 27.81
C ARG A 171 15.42 2.36 28.40
N GLU A 172 15.39 3.62 27.99
CA GLU A 172 14.39 4.60 28.40
C GLU A 172 13.00 4.23 27.87
N ARG A 173 12.84 3.99 26.57
CA ARG A 173 11.60 3.54 25.94
C ARG A 173 11.07 2.24 26.58
N ARG A 174 11.96 1.29 26.90
CA ARG A 174 11.59 0.08 27.65
C ARG A 174 11.03 0.40 29.03
N THR A 175 11.66 1.32 29.76
CA THR A 175 11.22 1.74 31.10
C THR A 175 9.88 2.48 31.02
N ALA A 176 9.71 3.37 30.05
CA ALA A 176 8.45 4.06 29.77
C ALA A 176 7.32 3.07 29.49
N ARG A 177 7.54 2.06 28.63
CA ARG A 177 6.56 1.00 28.36
C ARG A 177 6.20 0.17 29.60
N GLN A 178 7.18 -0.13 30.47
CA GLN A 178 6.91 -0.83 31.73
C GLN A 178 6.06 0.02 32.68
N LYS A 179 6.35 1.33 32.80
CA LYS A 179 5.52 2.27 33.56
C LYS A 179 4.11 2.36 32.98
N ALA A 180 3.97 2.50 31.67
CA ALA A 180 2.67 2.51 30.97
C ALA A 180 1.88 1.22 31.21
N ALA A 181 2.52 0.05 31.14
CA ALA A 181 1.87 -1.23 31.44
C ALA A 181 1.41 -1.34 32.90
N ARG A 182 2.16 -0.79 33.87
CA ARG A 182 1.73 -0.71 35.28
C ARG A 182 0.55 0.25 35.44
N ARG A 183 0.58 1.42 34.80
CA ARG A 183 -0.54 2.38 34.78
C ARG A 183 -1.81 1.74 34.19
N TRP A 184 -1.69 1.01 33.09
CA TRP A 184 -2.79 0.27 32.49
C TRP A 184 -3.42 -0.75 33.45
N LYS A 185 -2.61 -1.57 34.11
CA LYS A 185 -3.09 -2.52 35.13
C LYS A 185 -3.83 -1.83 36.28
N ARG A 186 -3.33 -0.67 36.73
CA ARG A 186 -4.02 0.14 37.76
C ARG A 186 -5.35 0.68 37.25
N ARG A 187 -5.41 1.21 36.02
CA ARG A 187 -6.67 1.67 35.39
C ARG A 187 -7.70 0.54 35.30
N GLN A 188 -7.30 -0.63 34.82
CA GLN A 188 -8.15 -1.83 34.75
C GLN A 188 -8.70 -2.24 36.12
N ARG A 189 -7.87 -2.24 37.17
CA ARG A 189 -8.33 -2.51 38.55
C ARG A 189 -9.33 -1.47 39.05
N LYS A 190 -9.14 -0.19 38.75
CA LYS A 190 -10.07 0.88 39.14
C LYS A 190 -11.41 0.78 38.41
N THR A 191 -11.40 0.46 37.10
CA THR A 191 -12.63 0.25 36.32
C THR A 191 -13.39 -0.98 36.81
N LEU A 192 -12.68 -2.11 37.01
CA LEU A 192 -13.29 -3.34 37.52
C LEU A 192 -13.74 -3.21 38.98
N GLY A 193 -13.03 -2.41 39.78
CA GLY A 193 -13.38 -2.08 41.16
C GLY A 193 -14.62 -1.20 41.23
N LYS A 194 -14.79 -0.21 40.33
CA LYS A 194 -16.00 0.63 40.27
C LYS A 194 -17.29 -0.16 40.00
N ASP A 195 -17.22 -1.31 39.31
CA ASP A 195 -18.36 -2.21 39.13
C ASP A 195 -18.65 -3.08 40.38
N LEU A 196 -17.70 -3.19 41.32
CA LEU A 196 -17.82 -4.00 42.54
C LEU A 196 -18.07 -3.16 43.81
N THR A 197 -17.64 -1.90 43.84
CA THR A 197 -17.78 -0.96 44.97
C THR A 197 -18.76 0.17 44.65
N LYS A 198 -20.04 -0.18 44.49
CA LYS A 198 -21.15 0.70 44.92
C LYS A 198 -21.45 0.54 46.43
N THR A 199 -20.64 -0.27 47.12
CA THR A 199 -20.68 -0.45 48.56
C THR A 199 -19.24 -0.40 49.06
N LEU A 200 -18.99 0.54 49.98
CA LEU A 200 -17.79 0.71 50.79
C LEU A 200 -16.66 1.52 50.12
N GLU A 201 -16.66 2.80 50.50
CA GLU A 201 -15.55 3.73 50.36
C GLU A 201 -14.35 3.32 51.25
N THR A 202 -13.22 3.94 50.93
CA THR A 202 -11.97 4.07 51.70
C THR A 202 -11.01 2.89 51.68
N ALA A 203 -9.94 3.04 50.89
CA ALA A 203 -8.59 2.65 51.28
C ALA A 203 -7.58 3.46 50.45
N GLU A 204 -6.65 4.07 51.19
CA GLU A 204 -5.55 4.93 50.78
C GLU A 204 -4.61 4.24 49.77
N ASP A 205 -4.23 4.97 48.71
CA ASP A 205 -3.04 4.71 47.91
C ASP A 205 -2.32 6.06 47.71
N GLU A 206 -1.47 6.41 48.67
CA GLU A 206 -0.47 7.47 48.57
C GLU A 206 0.61 7.05 47.56
N ASP A 207 0.46 7.54 46.32
CA ASP A 207 1.51 7.79 45.34
C ASP A 207 0.86 8.61 44.21
N CYS A 208 0.30 9.76 44.59
CA CYS A 208 -0.39 10.71 43.71
C CYS A 208 0.53 11.87 43.33
N GLU A 209 1.61 11.59 42.60
CA GLU A 209 2.33 12.61 41.83
C GLU A 209 2.63 12.09 40.43
N ASP A 210 1.63 12.19 39.57
CA ASP A 210 1.82 12.58 38.16
C ASP A 210 0.56 13.37 37.86
N GLY A 211 0.66 14.71 37.86
CA GLY A 211 -0.45 15.62 37.62
C GLY A 211 -1.22 15.19 36.39
N ALA A 212 -2.47 14.78 36.59
CA ALA A 212 -3.35 14.35 35.52
C ALA A 212 -3.80 15.58 34.71
N ALA A 213 -2.91 16.08 33.86
CA ALA A 213 -3.36 16.67 32.62
C ALA A 213 -4.26 15.62 31.94
N GLU A 214 -5.47 16.00 31.54
CA GLU A 214 -6.34 15.11 30.80
C GLU A 214 -5.58 14.59 29.57
N ASP A 215 -5.19 13.32 29.62
CA ASP A 215 -4.50 12.65 28.53
C ASP A 215 -5.43 12.72 27.32
N GLU A 216 -5.06 13.54 26.33
CA GLU A 216 -5.89 13.83 25.18
C GLU A 216 -6.23 12.55 24.41
N PHE A 217 -5.26 11.62 24.37
CA PHE A 217 -5.36 10.29 23.76
C PHE A 217 -5.15 9.21 24.82
N PRO A 218 -6.11 8.99 25.72
CA PRO A 218 -5.95 7.98 26.74
C PRO A 218 -5.93 6.61 26.06
N PRO A 219 -4.96 5.73 26.36
CA PRO A 219 -4.92 4.39 25.77
C PRO A 219 -6.21 3.63 26.05
N LEU A 220 -6.72 2.97 25.02
CA LEU A 220 -7.90 2.08 25.03
C LEU A 220 -7.50 0.61 25.16
N GLU A 221 -6.23 0.31 24.88
CA GLU A 221 -5.60 -0.99 25.06
C GLU A 221 -4.26 -0.83 25.76
N GLY A 222 -3.76 -1.89 26.40
CA GLY A 222 -2.47 -1.80 27.07
C GLY A 222 -1.98 -3.10 27.68
N GLY A 223 -0.94 -2.97 28.52
CA GLY A 223 -0.31 -4.10 29.17
C GLY A 223 0.76 -4.79 28.32
N LYS A 224 0.95 -6.10 28.56
CA LYS A 224 1.98 -6.88 27.87
C LYS A 224 1.57 -7.07 26.42
N ASP A 225 2.50 -6.78 25.54
CA ASP A 225 2.31 -6.88 24.11
C ASP A 225 2.18 -8.35 23.62
N PRO A 226 1.02 -8.71 23.03
CA PRO A 226 0.79 -10.02 22.46
C PRO A 226 1.44 -10.20 21.08
N ILE A 227 1.84 -9.11 20.40
CA ILE A 227 2.44 -9.12 19.06
C ILE A 227 1.48 -9.76 18.05
N VAL A 228 0.34 -9.11 17.83
CA VAL A 228 -0.72 -9.55 16.91
C VAL A 228 -0.64 -8.84 15.56
N CYS A 229 -1.21 -9.44 14.51
CA CYS A 229 -1.42 -8.77 13.22
C CYS A 229 -2.77 -8.03 13.23
N ASP A 230 -2.87 -6.97 14.04
CA ASP A 230 -4.07 -6.15 14.18
C ASP A 230 -3.66 -4.68 14.37
N VAL A 231 -3.91 -3.86 13.35
CA VAL A 231 -3.61 -2.42 13.41
C VAL A 231 -4.52 -1.69 14.40
N GLY A 232 -5.79 -2.11 14.53
CA GLY A 232 -6.72 -1.54 15.50
C GLY A 232 -6.23 -1.76 16.93
N TYR A 233 -5.69 -2.94 17.24
CA TYR A 233 -5.05 -3.18 18.55
C TYR A 233 -3.93 -2.17 18.84
N TYR A 234 -3.01 -1.94 17.89
CA TYR A 234 -1.92 -0.99 18.10
C TYR A 234 -2.39 0.47 18.13
N ALA A 235 -3.42 0.84 17.34
CA ALA A 235 -4.04 2.15 17.40
C ALA A 235 -4.67 2.41 18.78
N ARG A 236 -5.39 1.42 19.33
CA ARG A 236 -5.99 1.50 20.68
C ARG A 236 -4.95 1.64 21.77
N ARG A 237 -3.73 1.11 21.60
CA ARG A 237 -2.63 1.31 22.56
C ARG A 237 -2.16 2.76 22.66
N VAL A 238 -2.40 3.56 21.63
CA VAL A 238 -2.05 4.98 21.58
C VAL A 238 -3.28 5.89 21.68
N GLY A 239 -4.45 5.36 22.05
CA GLY A 239 -5.68 6.13 22.23
C GLY A 239 -6.39 6.51 20.92
N LEU A 240 -6.07 5.83 19.82
CA LEU A 240 -6.77 5.91 18.54
C LEU A 240 -7.57 4.62 18.31
N ASP A 241 -8.34 4.53 17.24
CA ASP A 241 -8.90 3.25 16.76
C ASP A 241 -8.96 3.23 15.24
N VAL A 242 -9.34 2.07 14.68
CA VAL A 242 -9.36 1.86 13.22
C VAL A 242 -10.66 1.24 12.77
N GLU A 243 -11.24 1.79 11.70
CA GLU A 243 -12.31 1.16 10.94
C GLU A 243 -11.81 0.71 9.56
N THR A 244 -12.57 -0.15 8.90
CA THR A 244 -12.17 -0.76 7.63
C THR A 244 -13.25 -0.62 6.58
N PHE A 245 -12.84 -0.23 5.37
CA PHE A 245 -13.65 -0.10 4.18
C PHE A 245 -13.22 -1.14 3.14
N LYS A 246 -14.20 -1.64 2.37
CA LYS A 246 -13.96 -2.46 1.20
C LYS A 246 -14.03 -1.58 -0.05
N VAL A 247 -13.07 -1.74 -0.95
CA VAL A 247 -12.95 -0.93 -2.17
C VAL A 247 -12.86 -1.86 -3.36
N GLN A 248 -13.81 -1.77 -4.29
CA GLN A 248 -13.77 -2.57 -5.50
C GLN A 248 -13.01 -1.83 -6.60
N THR A 249 -12.03 -2.48 -7.21
CA THR A 249 -11.33 -1.97 -8.40
C THR A 249 -12.13 -2.26 -9.67
N GLU A 250 -11.83 -1.54 -10.76
CA GLU A 250 -12.45 -1.75 -12.08
C GLU A 250 -12.27 -3.18 -12.61
N ASP A 251 -11.14 -3.83 -12.28
CA ASP A 251 -10.88 -5.24 -12.63
C ASP A 251 -11.46 -6.26 -11.64
N GLY A 252 -12.12 -5.80 -10.57
CA GLY A 252 -12.94 -6.63 -9.68
C GLY A 252 -12.26 -7.12 -8.41
N PHE A 253 -11.04 -6.68 -8.09
CA PHE A 253 -10.44 -6.93 -6.78
C PHE A 253 -11.17 -6.16 -5.69
N ILE A 254 -11.25 -6.75 -4.50
CA ILE A 254 -11.80 -6.08 -3.31
C ILE A 254 -10.66 -5.79 -2.34
N LEU A 255 -10.26 -4.52 -2.30
CA LEU A 255 -9.18 -4.01 -1.47
C LEU A 255 -9.69 -3.67 -0.07
N THR A 256 -8.76 -3.68 0.88
CA THR A 256 -9.03 -3.31 2.28
C THR A 256 -8.37 -1.97 2.57
N LEU A 257 -9.18 -0.95 2.83
CA LEU A 257 -8.75 0.41 3.19
C LEU A 257 -9.03 0.65 4.67
N TRP A 258 -8.02 1.01 5.45
CA TRP A 258 -8.19 1.34 6.86
C TRP A 258 -8.27 2.85 7.08
N HIS A 259 -9.09 3.28 8.03
CA HIS A 259 -9.20 4.66 8.46
C HIS A 259 -8.88 4.75 9.94
N VAL A 260 -7.84 5.53 10.28
CA VAL A 260 -7.38 5.72 11.66
C VAL A 260 -8.02 6.98 12.22
N TYR A 261 -8.74 6.85 13.34
CA TYR A 261 -9.51 7.95 13.90
C TYR A 261 -9.31 8.10 15.41
N ASN A 262 -9.65 9.28 15.93
CA ASN A 262 -9.77 9.53 17.36
C ASN A 262 -11.21 9.22 17.82
N PRO A 263 -11.45 8.22 18.68
CA PRO A 263 -12.79 7.85 19.14
C PRO A 263 -13.53 8.94 19.92
N LYS A 264 -12.81 9.97 20.41
CA LYS A 264 -13.43 11.15 21.04
C LYS A 264 -14.03 12.14 20.02
N GLU A 265 -13.57 12.11 18.78
CA GLU A 265 -13.93 13.09 17.74
C GLU A 265 -14.73 12.48 16.59
N TYR A 266 -14.64 11.16 16.39
CA TYR A 266 -15.25 10.49 15.25
C TYR A 266 -15.93 9.19 15.67
N THR A 267 -17.10 8.94 15.09
CA THR A 267 -17.85 7.69 15.25
C THR A 267 -17.77 6.90 13.94
N PRO A 268 -17.33 5.63 13.97
CA PRO A 268 -17.18 4.82 12.76
C PRO A 268 -18.52 4.55 12.08
N LEU A 269 -18.45 4.34 10.77
CA LEU A 269 -19.62 4.07 9.95
C LEU A 269 -20.20 2.68 10.21
N PRO A 270 -21.53 2.51 10.07
CA PRO A 270 -22.15 1.19 10.04
C PRO A 270 -21.50 0.30 8.97
N ALA A 271 -21.39 -1.00 9.25
CA ALA A 271 -20.68 -1.94 8.38
C ALA A 271 -21.25 -2.00 6.96
N GLU A 272 -22.56 -1.78 6.80
CA GLU A 272 -23.26 -1.75 5.53
C GLU A 272 -22.77 -0.63 4.61
N GLN A 273 -22.35 0.50 5.18
CA GLN A 273 -21.85 1.66 4.44
C GLN A 273 -20.35 1.55 4.11
N ARG A 274 -19.66 0.63 4.78
CA ARG A 274 -18.24 0.34 4.58
C ARG A 274 -17.98 -0.76 3.55
N GLY A 275 -19.04 -1.30 2.94
CA GLY A 275 -18.95 -2.28 1.85
C GLY A 275 -18.34 -1.70 0.55
N PRO A 276 -18.09 -2.58 -0.44
CA PRO A 276 -17.63 -2.15 -1.76
C PRO A 276 -18.69 -1.29 -2.45
N ARG A 277 -18.23 -0.25 -3.16
CA ARG A 277 -19.05 0.61 -4.01
C ARG A 277 -18.90 0.20 -5.48
N ARG A 278 -19.48 0.99 -6.38
CA ARG A 278 -19.28 0.81 -7.83
C ARG A 278 -17.78 0.80 -8.16
N PRO A 279 -17.35 0.01 -9.16
CA PRO A 279 -15.94 -0.07 -9.55
C PRO A 279 -15.39 1.21 -10.17
N ASP A 280 -16.26 2.04 -10.75
CA ASP A 280 -15.87 3.27 -11.44
C ASP A 280 -15.22 4.28 -10.49
N VAL A 281 -14.10 4.86 -10.92
CA VAL A 281 -13.34 5.84 -10.14
C VAL A 281 -13.76 7.27 -10.47
N PHE A 282 -13.78 8.14 -9.45
CA PHE A 282 -14.05 9.58 -9.55
C PHE A 282 -15.42 10.00 -10.10
N TYR A 283 -16.38 9.07 -10.17
CA TYR A 283 -17.72 9.34 -10.73
C TYR A 283 -18.71 9.87 -9.68
N ASP A 284 -18.69 9.27 -8.49
CA ASP A 284 -19.71 9.53 -7.47
C ASP A 284 -19.26 10.61 -6.49
N LYS A 285 -20.20 11.49 -6.12
CA LYS A 285 -20.05 12.41 -4.99
C LYS A 285 -20.83 11.88 -3.79
N ASN A 286 -20.27 12.05 -2.60
CA ASN A 286 -20.96 11.72 -1.37
C ASN A 286 -21.87 12.89 -1.00
N GLU A 287 -23.18 12.67 -1.02
CA GLU A 287 -24.20 13.68 -0.69
C GLU A 287 -24.38 13.85 0.83
N ARG A 288 -23.61 13.14 1.65
CA ARG A 288 -23.67 13.28 3.10
C ARG A 288 -23.26 14.69 3.52
N PRO A 289 -24.01 15.35 4.42
CA PRO A 289 -23.60 16.63 4.97
C PRO A 289 -22.28 16.47 5.75
N LEU A 290 -21.24 17.13 5.26
CA LEU A 290 -19.93 17.20 5.90
C LEU A 290 -19.83 18.52 6.71
N PRO A 291 -19.03 18.56 7.79
CA PRO A 291 -18.81 19.78 8.55
C PRO A 291 -18.31 20.92 7.65
N SER A 292 -18.81 22.14 7.84
CA SER A 292 -18.41 23.31 7.05
C SER A 292 -17.02 23.86 7.41
N SER A 293 -16.48 23.51 8.57
CA SER A 293 -15.19 23.99 9.09
C SER A 293 -14.58 22.99 10.09
N ASN A 294 -13.33 23.20 10.49
CA ASN A 294 -12.58 22.34 11.42
C ASN A 294 -12.45 20.88 10.93
N ARG A 295 -12.41 20.70 9.60
CA ARG A 295 -12.18 19.41 8.96
C ARG A 295 -10.71 19.00 9.08
N ARG A 296 -10.43 17.73 8.86
CA ARG A 296 -9.09 17.16 8.81
C ARG A 296 -8.76 16.86 7.35
N TYR A 297 -7.56 17.23 6.89
CA TYR A 297 -7.18 17.00 5.50
C TYR A 297 -6.78 15.53 5.27
N PRO A 298 -7.25 14.88 4.19
CA PRO A 298 -7.00 13.46 3.94
C PRO A 298 -5.57 13.16 3.52
N VAL A 299 -4.99 12.14 4.14
CA VAL A 299 -3.68 11.58 3.83
C VAL A 299 -3.83 10.07 3.61
N LEU A 300 -3.49 9.61 2.41
CA LEU A 300 -3.47 8.19 2.05
C LEU A 300 -2.05 7.65 2.12
N LEU A 301 -1.83 6.58 2.89
CA LEU A 301 -0.55 5.89 3.02
C LEU A 301 -0.57 4.54 2.31
N ILE A 302 0.40 4.29 1.43
CA ILE A 302 0.53 3.05 0.65
C ILE A 302 1.87 2.35 0.95
N HIS A 303 1.82 1.05 1.24
CA HIS A 303 2.97 0.27 1.71
C HIS A 303 3.87 -0.28 0.59
N GLY A 304 5.01 -0.85 0.96
CA GLY A 304 5.97 -1.48 0.05
C GLY A 304 5.67 -2.94 -0.31
N LEU A 305 6.60 -3.56 -1.04
CA LEU A 305 6.50 -4.94 -1.53
C LEU A 305 6.44 -5.92 -0.35
N LEU A 306 5.56 -6.92 -0.46
CA LEU A 306 5.31 -7.96 0.56
C LEU A 306 4.83 -7.41 1.91
N GLN A 307 4.49 -6.13 2.04
CA GLN A 307 3.97 -5.56 3.28
C GLN A 307 2.44 -5.44 3.23
N SER A 308 1.86 -5.08 4.37
CA SER A 308 0.53 -4.47 4.46
C SER A 308 0.67 -3.05 5.02
N ALA A 309 -0.42 -2.29 5.00
CA ALA A 309 -0.43 -0.91 5.50
C ALA A 309 -0.11 -0.79 7.00
N GLY A 310 -0.11 -1.92 7.73
CA GLY A 310 0.26 -1.99 9.14
C GLY A 310 1.74 -1.67 9.38
N ALA A 311 2.58 -1.70 8.33
CA ALA A 311 3.97 -1.23 8.40
C ALA A 311 4.10 0.22 8.93
N TYR A 312 3.07 1.06 8.76
CA TYR A 312 3.02 2.43 9.28
C TYR A 312 2.55 2.54 10.73
N CYS A 313 2.32 1.42 11.44
CA CYS A 313 1.59 1.34 12.72
C CYS A 313 2.31 0.52 13.81
N THR A 314 3.62 0.30 13.69
CA THR A 314 4.37 -0.70 14.49
C THR A 314 5.12 -0.12 15.70
N ASN A 315 5.28 1.20 15.77
CA ASN A 315 6.17 1.92 16.69
C ASN A 315 5.43 2.72 17.78
N ASP A 316 4.22 2.29 18.18
CA ASP A 316 3.37 3.05 19.10
C ASP A 316 3.21 4.51 18.61
N ASP A 317 3.36 5.53 19.46
CA ASP A 317 3.18 6.95 19.08
C ASP A 317 4.11 7.42 17.96
N ASP A 318 5.26 6.77 17.78
CA ASP A 318 6.25 7.09 16.75
C ASP A 318 5.93 6.43 15.39
N SER A 319 4.74 5.83 15.27
CA SER A 319 4.24 5.29 14.02
C SER A 319 3.73 6.43 13.14
N LEU A 320 4.22 6.55 11.90
CA LEU A 320 3.87 7.66 11.00
C LEU A 320 2.34 7.89 10.87
N ALA A 321 1.56 6.81 10.77
CA ALA A 321 0.10 6.91 10.69
C ALA A 321 -0.52 7.52 11.96
N PHE A 322 -0.07 7.09 13.13
CA PHE A 322 -0.59 7.56 14.41
C PHE A 322 -0.14 8.98 14.71
N TYR A 323 1.13 9.29 14.40
CA TYR A 323 1.68 10.64 14.49
C TYR A 323 0.87 11.64 13.65
N LEU A 324 0.60 11.34 12.37
CA LEU A 324 -0.18 12.23 11.49
C LEU A 324 -1.65 12.37 11.95
N CYS A 325 -2.27 11.28 12.42
CA CYS A 325 -3.65 11.32 12.92
C CYS A 325 -3.76 12.19 14.18
N LYS A 326 -2.79 12.08 15.10
CA LYS A 326 -2.71 12.91 16.31
C LYS A 326 -2.37 14.36 15.98
N ALA A 327 -1.49 14.61 14.99
CA ALA A 327 -1.23 15.96 14.50
C ALA A 327 -2.49 16.63 13.95
N GLY A 328 -3.45 15.86 13.44
CA GLY A 328 -4.77 16.35 13.07
C GLY A 328 -5.13 16.17 11.61
N TYR A 329 -4.41 15.32 10.89
CA TYR A 329 -4.82 14.82 9.59
C TYR A 329 -5.88 13.73 9.69
N ASP A 330 -6.56 13.51 8.58
CA ASP A 330 -7.47 12.38 8.36
C ASP A 330 -6.68 11.26 7.66
N VAL A 331 -6.41 10.16 8.36
CA VAL A 331 -5.38 9.19 7.95
C VAL A 331 -6.00 7.90 7.45
N TRP A 332 -5.69 7.59 6.20
CA TRP A 332 -6.18 6.42 5.47
C TRP A 332 -4.99 5.53 5.08
N LEU A 333 -5.11 4.22 5.26
CA LEU A 333 -4.05 3.24 4.99
C LEU A 333 -4.54 2.24 3.95
N GLY A 334 -4.00 2.34 2.73
CA GLY A 334 -4.40 1.49 1.60
C GLY A 334 -3.61 0.18 1.57
N ASN A 335 -4.33 -0.94 1.38
CA ASN A 335 -3.73 -2.21 1.03
C ASN A 335 -4.05 -2.53 -0.43
N ASN A 336 -3.03 -2.94 -1.18
CA ASN A 336 -3.20 -3.34 -2.58
C ASN A 336 -3.95 -4.67 -2.72
N ARG A 337 -4.21 -5.09 -3.96
CA ARG A 337 -4.94 -6.33 -4.36
C ARG A 337 -4.40 -7.63 -3.77
N CYS A 338 -3.29 -7.54 -3.06
CA CYS A 338 -2.62 -8.62 -2.38
C CYS A 338 -2.51 -8.28 -0.88
N GLY A 339 -2.81 -9.24 -0.02
CA GLY A 339 -2.88 -9.02 1.43
C GLY A 339 -2.90 -10.35 2.17
N PHE A 340 -3.32 -10.33 3.44
CA PHE A 340 -3.50 -11.56 4.22
C PHE A 340 -4.64 -12.42 3.69
N ASP A 341 -5.71 -11.75 3.24
CA ASP A 341 -6.95 -12.36 2.75
C ASP A 341 -7.34 -11.69 1.42
N PRO A 342 -6.76 -12.11 0.28
CA PRO A 342 -7.06 -11.50 -1.00
C PRO A 342 -8.47 -11.87 -1.47
N GLU A 343 -9.21 -10.88 -1.96
CA GLU A 343 -10.62 -10.99 -2.33
C GLU A 343 -10.87 -10.44 -3.75
N HIS A 344 -11.86 -11.01 -4.43
CA HIS A 344 -12.26 -10.61 -5.77
C HIS A 344 -13.76 -10.86 -5.96
N ALA A 345 -14.44 -10.01 -6.74
CA ALA A 345 -15.88 -10.07 -6.94
C ALA A 345 -16.34 -11.38 -7.61
N THR A 346 -15.60 -11.83 -8.62
CA THR A 346 -15.94 -13.01 -9.44
C THR A 346 -14.94 -14.18 -9.37
N LEU A 347 -13.66 -13.92 -9.09
CA LEU A 347 -12.60 -14.93 -9.09
C LEU A 347 -12.34 -15.47 -7.68
N SER A 348 -11.96 -16.74 -7.59
CA SER A 348 -11.56 -17.36 -6.32
C SER A 348 -10.05 -17.47 -6.21
N TYR A 349 -9.54 -17.64 -4.98
CA TYR A 349 -8.10 -17.83 -4.71
C TYR A 349 -7.46 -18.91 -5.60
N SER A 350 -8.18 -19.99 -5.89
CA SER A 350 -7.68 -21.10 -6.71
C SER A 350 -7.62 -20.79 -8.21
N ASP A 351 -8.30 -19.74 -8.66
CA ASP A 351 -8.31 -19.34 -10.06
C ASP A 351 -7.00 -18.62 -10.43
N PRO A 352 -6.20 -19.13 -11.38
CA PRO A 352 -4.93 -18.50 -11.75
C PRO A 352 -5.11 -17.09 -12.34
N ARG A 353 -6.29 -16.74 -12.88
CA ARG A 353 -6.59 -15.39 -13.37
C ARG A 353 -6.51 -14.34 -12.26
N MET A 354 -6.84 -14.72 -11.02
CA MET A 354 -6.73 -13.84 -9.85
C MET A 354 -5.28 -13.46 -9.53
N TRP A 355 -4.29 -14.17 -10.09
CA TRP A 355 -2.87 -13.94 -9.83
C TRP A 355 -2.12 -13.44 -11.06
N ALA A 356 -2.80 -13.22 -12.18
CA ALA A 356 -2.19 -12.74 -13.41
C ALA A 356 -2.15 -11.20 -13.44
N TRP A 357 -1.33 -10.59 -12.60
CA TRP A 357 -1.14 -9.13 -12.50
C TRP A 357 0.28 -8.78 -12.06
N ASN A 358 0.66 -7.51 -12.21
CA ASN A 358 1.94 -6.94 -11.80
C ASN A 358 1.76 -5.50 -11.32
N ILE A 359 2.87 -4.78 -11.06
CA ILE A 359 2.84 -3.40 -10.54
C ILE A 359 2.02 -2.43 -11.38
N ARG A 360 1.94 -2.65 -12.71
CA ARG A 360 1.13 -1.80 -13.59
C ARG A 360 -0.34 -1.84 -13.21
N HIS A 361 -0.85 -3.01 -12.83
CA HIS A 361 -2.24 -3.15 -12.42
C HIS A 361 -2.49 -2.50 -11.05
N MET A 362 -1.53 -2.58 -10.13
CA MET A 362 -1.61 -1.84 -8.85
C MET A 362 -1.70 -0.33 -9.10
N GLY A 363 -0.86 0.21 -9.99
CA GLY A 363 -0.89 1.63 -10.34
C GLY A 363 -2.16 2.05 -11.10
N VAL A 364 -2.61 1.24 -12.06
CA VAL A 364 -3.73 1.60 -12.96
C VAL A 364 -5.11 1.32 -12.35
N PHE A 365 -5.23 0.41 -11.39
CA PHE A 365 -6.54 0.03 -10.82
C PHE A 365 -6.62 0.20 -9.30
N ASP A 366 -5.61 -0.25 -8.54
CA ASP A 366 -5.69 -0.23 -7.07
C ASP A 366 -5.62 1.20 -6.54
N LEU A 367 -4.58 1.94 -6.95
CA LEU A 367 -4.34 3.29 -6.47
C LEU A 367 -5.49 4.26 -6.81
N PRO A 368 -6.01 4.33 -8.06
CA PRO A 368 -7.18 5.15 -8.38
C PRO A 368 -8.43 4.77 -7.56
N ALA A 369 -8.68 3.49 -7.34
CA ALA A 369 -9.83 3.04 -6.56
C ALA A 369 -9.70 3.45 -5.08
N LEU A 370 -8.51 3.32 -4.50
CA LEU A 370 -8.23 3.76 -3.12
C LEU A 370 -8.37 5.28 -2.98
N VAL A 371 -7.76 6.06 -3.90
CA VAL A 371 -7.87 7.53 -3.91
C VAL A 371 -9.33 7.94 -4.07
N SER A 372 -10.04 7.36 -5.04
CA SER A 372 -11.46 7.66 -5.26
C SER A 372 -12.31 7.34 -4.04
N ARG A 373 -12.03 6.26 -3.30
CA ARG A 373 -12.76 5.92 -2.07
C ARG A 373 -12.55 6.98 -0.99
N VAL A 374 -11.30 7.41 -0.78
CA VAL A 374 -10.97 8.43 0.23
C VAL A 374 -11.62 9.76 -0.13
N LEU A 375 -11.52 10.21 -1.38
CA LEU A 375 -12.14 11.47 -1.81
C LEU A 375 -13.67 11.43 -1.69
N TYR A 376 -14.29 10.28 -1.96
CA TYR A 376 -15.72 10.08 -1.74
C TYR A 376 -16.09 10.22 -0.26
N GLU A 377 -15.40 9.51 0.64
CA GLU A 377 -15.74 9.54 2.08
C GLU A 377 -15.48 10.91 2.70
N THR A 378 -14.41 11.56 2.27
CA THR A 378 -13.95 12.80 2.89
C THR A 378 -14.53 14.05 2.24
N GLY A 379 -14.99 13.97 0.98
CA GLY A 379 -15.54 15.08 0.21
C GLY A 379 -14.53 16.18 -0.16
N PHE A 380 -13.23 15.86 -0.20
CA PHE A 380 -12.20 16.74 -0.75
C PHE A 380 -11.98 16.43 -2.24
N GLU A 381 -11.49 17.42 -2.99
CA GLU A 381 -11.13 17.22 -4.41
C GLU A 381 -9.77 16.54 -4.57
N LYS A 382 -8.87 16.75 -3.59
CA LYS A 382 -7.52 16.21 -3.55
C LYS A 382 -7.19 15.66 -2.17
N LEU A 383 -6.24 14.72 -2.14
CA LEU A 383 -5.62 14.21 -0.91
C LEU A 383 -4.09 14.31 -0.98
N ALA A 384 -3.42 14.17 0.15
CA ALA A 384 -1.98 13.96 0.17
C ALA A 384 -1.66 12.46 0.11
N LEU A 385 -0.72 12.08 -0.74
CA LEU A 385 -0.35 10.68 -0.95
C LEU A 385 1.05 10.43 -0.40
N VAL A 386 1.20 9.51 0.55
CA VAL A 386 2.49 9.11 1.13
C VAL A 386 2.72 7.63 0.81
N CYS A 387 3.82 7.32 0.13
CA CYS A 387 4.10 5.95 -0.28
C CYS A 387 5.49 5.51 0.11
N HIS A 388 5.67 4.22 0.38
CA HIS A 388 6.95 3.60 0.66
C HIS A 388 7.30 2.55 -0.38
N SER A 389 8.56 2.52 -0.83
CA SER A 389 9.11 1.44 -1.67
C SER A 389 8.21 1.12 -2.87
N GLN A 390 7.69 -0.10 -3.02
CA GLN A 390 6.78 -0.46 -4.12
C GLN A 390 5.55 0.46 -4.24
N GLY A 391 5.00 0.98 -3.14
CA GLY A 391 3.92 1.95 -3.19
C GLY A 391 4.32 3.22 -3.96
N THR A 392 5.61 3.59 -3.92
CA THR A 392 6.13 4.68 -4.76
C THR A 392 6.22 4.25 -6.22
N SER A 393 6.62 3.00 -6.51
CA SER A 393 6.72 2.49 -7.88
C SER A 393 5.37 2.47 -8.58
N GLU A 394 4.33 1.94 -7.94
CA GLU A 394 2.98 1.94 -8.54
C GLU A 394 2.43 3.35 -8.74
N THR A 395 2.76 4.28 -7.84
CA THR A 395 2.36 5.68 -7.99
C THR A 395 3.08 6.34 -9.17
N LEU A 396 4.41 6.17 -9.27
CA LEU A 396 5.20 6.67 -10.39
C LEU A 396 4.72 6.08 -11.72
N VAL A 397 4.41 4.78 -11.75
CA VAL A 397 3.81 4.13 -12.93
C VAL A 397 2.45 4.72 -13.25
N ALA A 398 1.56 4.89 -12.27
CA ALA A 398 0.22 5.44 -12.49
C ALA A 398 0.25 6.85 -13.08
N LEU A 399 1.13 7.72 -12.57
CA LEU A 399 1.23 9.12 -12.97
C LEU A 399 1.90 9.33 -14.35
N ALA A 400 2.53 8.30 -14.92
CA ALA A 400 3.17 8.40 -16.23
C ALA A 400 2.13 8.73 -17.33
N LYS A 401 2.56 9.48 -18.36
CA LYS A 401 1.71 9.95 -19.47
C LYS A 401 0.89 8.84 -20.14
N ASP A 402 1.48 7.64 -20.25
CA ASP A 402 0.89 6.50 -20.96
C ASP A 402 0.06 5.56 -20.05
N GLN A 403 -0.17 5.94 -18.78
CA GLN A 403 -0.93 5.12 -17.83
C GLN A 403 -2.21 5.84 -17.37
N ARG A 404 -2.17 6.60 -16.28
CA ARG A 404 -3.32 7.36 -15.73
C ARG A 404 -2.89 8.75 -15.21
N PRO A 405 -2.42 9.65 -16.10
CA PRO A 405 -1.94 10.96 -15.67
C PRO A 405 -3.03 11.83 -15.01
N GLU A 406 -4.31 11.58 -15.29
CA GLU A 406 -5.46 12.25 -14.66
C GLU A 406 -5.54 12.03 -13.14
N LEU A 407 -4.91 10.96 -12.63
CA LEU A 407 -4.81 10.71 -11.19
C LEU A 407 -4.06 11.85 -10.47
N GLY A 408 -3.11 12.49 -11.16
CA GLY A 408 -2.32 13.57 -10.59
C GLY A 408 -3.15 14.79 -10.18
N GLU A 409 -4.28 15.04 -10.86
CA GLU A 409 -5.20 16.14 -10.52
C GLU A 409 -5.89 15.91 -9.18
N ARG A 410 -5.95 14.66 -8.71
CA ARG A 410 -6.59 14.22 -7.45
C ARG A 410 -5.60 14.16 -6.28
N ILE A 411 -4.33 14.49 -6.51
CA ILE A 411 -3.25 14.44 -5.53
C ILE A 411 -2.70 15.85 -5.32
N SER A 412 -2.64 16.28 -4.07
CA SER A 412 -2.08 17.59 -3.69
C SER A 412 -0.56 17.57 -3.58
N VAL A 413 0.00 16.45 -3.11
CA VAL A 413 1.43 16.16 -3.08
C VAL A 413 1.65 14.65 -3.02
N PHE A 414 2.69 14.20 -3.71
CA PHE A 414 3.20 12.84 -3.64
C PHE A 414 4.49 12.81 -2.81
N CYS A 415 4.40 12.25 -1.60
CA CYS A 415 5.52 12.03 -0.69
C CYS A 415 6.08 10.61 -0.86
N ALA A 416 7.26 10.47 -1.45
CA ALA A 416 7.89 9.18 -1.71
C ALA A 416 9.00 8.87 -0.70
N LEU A 417 8.79 7.82 0.10
CA LEU A 417 9.72 7.32 1.11
C LEU A 417 10.50 6.12 0.54
N ALA A 418 11.82 6.19 0.47
CA ALA A 418 12.68 5.22 -0.20
C ALA A 418 12.18 4.86 -1.62
N PRO A 419 12.12 5.85 -2.55
CA PRO A 419 11.46 5.69 -3.84
C PRO A 419 12.12 4.62 -4.72
N ALA A 420 11.31 3.66 -5.17
CA ALA A 420 11.75 2.49 -5.91
C ALA A 420 11.55 2.66 -7.43
N ALA A 421 12.26 3.61 -8.02
CA ALA A 421 12.23 3.84 -9.47
C ALA A 421 13.40 3.15 -10.21
N TYR A 422 14.58 3.17 -9.59
CA TYR A 422 15.80 2.59 -10.14
C TYR A 422 16.35 1.50 -9.23
N ALA A 423 16.93 0.45 -9.81
CA ALA A 423 17.49 -0.66 -9.07
C ALA A 423 18.84 -0.29 -8.42
N GLY A 424 18.97 -0.59 -7.13
CA GLY A 424 20.23 -0.46 -6.40
C GLY A 424 21.17 -1.65 -6.61
N PRO A 425 22.37 -1.65 -6.00
CA PRO A 425 23.38 -2.70 -6.18
C PRO A 425 22.94 -4.09 -5.71
N LEU A 426 21.93 -4.20 -4.84
CA LEU A 426 21.48 -5.45 -4.24
C LEU A 426 21.05 -6.51 -5.26
N ILE A 427 20.52 -6.11 -6.42
CA ILE A 427 20.11 -7.03 -7.50
C ILE A 427 21.27 -7.90 -8.00
N LYS A 428 22.52 -7.53 -7.69
CA LYS A 428 23.74 -8.29 -8.05
C LYS A 428 24.04 -9.44 -7.09
N LYS A 429 23.34 -9.59 -5.96
CA LYS A 429 23.55 -10.73 -5.04
C LYS A 429 23.13 -12.06 -5.69
N MET A 430 23.77 -13.16 -5.28
CA MET A 430 23.67 -14.46 -5.96
C MET A 430 22.24 -15.00 -6.12
N TYR A 431 21.38 -14.85 -5.12
CA TYR A 431 19.98 -15.30 -5.19
C TYR A 431 19.12 -14.44 -6.12
N PHE A 432 19.31 -13.12 -6.15
CA PHE A 432 18.64 -12.25 -7.12
C PHE A 432 19.13 -12.53 -8.55
N ARG A 433 20.44 -12.74 -8.72
CA ARG A 433 21.01 -13.16 -10.01
C ARG A 433 20.43 -14.49 -10.48
N PHE A 434 20.31 -15.48 -9.59
CA PHE A 434 19.66 -16.76 -9.90
C PHE A 434 18.24 -16.56 -10.44
N MET A 435 17.42 -15.78 -9.74
CA MET A 435 16.04 -15.49 -10.17
C MET A 435 16.00 -14.75 -11.52
N SER A 436 16.94 -13.83 -11.76
CA SER A 436 17.05 -13.08 -13.02
C SER A 436 17.53 -13.91 -14.22
N MET A 437 17.99 -15.15 -14.01
CA MET A 437 18.36 -16.06 -15.10
C MET A 437 17.21 -16.96 -15.54
N LEU A 438 16.16 -17.10 -14.72
CA LEU A 438 15.04 -17.99 -15.00
C LEU A 438 14.24 -17.46 -16.20
N SER A 439 13.92 -18.35 -17.14
CA SER A 439 12.94 -18.05 -18.19
C SER A 439 11.53 -17.92 -17.59
N PRO A 440 10.58 -17.24 -18.25
CA PRO A 440 9.21 -17.12 -17.75
C PRO A 440 8.56 -18.47 -17.41
N SER A 441 8.74 -19.47 -18.28
CA SER A 441 8.21 -20.83 -18.04
C SER A 441 8.87 -21.50 -16.84
N MET A 442 10.18 -21.34 -16.65
CA MET A 442 10.88 -21.88 -15.48
C MET A 442 10.47 -21.17 -14.20
N PHE A 443 10.27 -19.85 -14.25
CA PHE A 443 9.78 -19.08 -13.10
C PHE A 443 8.40 -19.58 -12.65
N ARG A 444 7.48 -19.82 -13.59
CA ARG A 444 6.15 -20.40 -13.30
C ARG A 444 6.23 -21.84 -12.78
N LEU A 445 7.19 -22.63 -13.27
CA LEU A 445 7.42 -23.98 -12.76
C LEU A 445 7.90 -23.95 -11.30
N CYS A 446 8.86 -23.07 -10.98
CA CYS A 446 9.46 -22.98 -9.65
C CYS A 446 8.57 -22.28 -8.62
N PHE A 447 7.94 -21.16 -8.99
CA PHE A 447 7.22 -20.28 -8.06
C PHE A 447 5.71 -20.27 -8.27
N GLY A 448 5.22 -20.95 -9.30
CA GLY A 448 3.80 -21.18 -9.55
C GLY A 448 3.16 -20.11 -10.44
N ILE A 449 1.85 -20.30 -10.64
CA ILE A 449 0.96 -19.41 -11.39
C ILE A 449 -0.08 -18.73 -10.48
N HIS A 450 0.18 -18.75 -9.16
CA HIS A 450 -0.67 -18.21 -8.10
C HIS A 450 0.13 -17.26 -7.20
N ALA A 451 -0.07 -17.33 -5.88
CA ALA A 451 0.73 -16.62 -4.90
C ALA A 451 2.20 -17.08 -4.90
N PHE A 452 3.12 -16.13 -4.77
CA PHE A 452 4.55 -16.38 -4.61
C PHE A 452 4.86 -16.96 -3.22
N ILE A 453 5.45 -18.16 -3.18
CA ILE A 453 5.90 -18.85 -1.95
C ILE A 453 4.83 -18.80 -0.82
N PRO A 454 3.64 -19.38 -1.03
CA PRO A 454 2.52 -19.27 -0.09
C PRO A 454 2.80 -19.89 1.28
N PHE A 455 3.83 -20.74 1.39
CA PHE A 455 4.26 -21.35 2.65
C PHE A 455 4.69 -20.31 3.70
N MET A 456 5.14 -19.12 3.29
CA MET A 456 5.46 -18.03 4.22
C MET A 456 4.23 -17.64 5.06
N MET A 457 3.04 -17.66 4.47
CA MET A 457 1.78 -17.37 5.16
C MET A 457 1.34 -18.52 6.07
N THR A 458 1.69 -19.76 5.74
CA THR A 458 1.49 -20.89 6.66
C THR A 458 2.35 -20.74 7.92
N MET A 459 3.61 -20.35 7.77
CA MET A 459 4.50 -20.09 8.91
C MET A 459 4.03 -18.90 9.75
N HIS A 460 3.52 -17.84 9.11
CA HIS A 460 2.95 -16.68 9.81
C HIS A 460 1.80 -17.08 10.73
N ARG A 461 0.89 -17.95 10.27
CA ARG A 461 -0.26 -18.42 11.05
C ARG A 461 0.10 -19.40 12.17
N LEU A 462 1.14 -20.23 11.98
CA LEU A 462 1.44 -21.34 12.89
C LEU A 462 2.53 -21.01 13.92
N LEU A 463 3.51 -20.19 13.58
CA LEU A 463 4.64 -19.92 14.47
C LEU A 463 4.24 -18.89 15.54
N PRO A 464 4.76 -19.03 16.78
CA PRO A 464 4.60 -17.98 17.79
C PRO A 464 5.15 -16.64 17.28
N PRO A 465 4.46 -15.51 17.48
CA PRO A 465 4.81 -14.22 16.87
C PRO A 465 6.26 -13.76 17.10
N ARG A 466 6.80 -13.98 18.31
CA ARG A 466 8.21 -13.66 18.63
C ARG A 466 9.21 -14.51 17.84
N VAL A 467 8.89 -15.79 17.64
CA VAL A 467 9.74 -16.71 16.86
C VAL A 467 9.66 -16.31 15.39
N TYR A 468 8.45 -16.04 14.90
CA TYR A 468 8.23 -15.58 13.53
C TYR A 468 8.98 -14.27 13.25
N GLY A 469 8.84 -13.26 14.11
CA GLY A 469 9.51 -11.97 13.94
C GLY A 469 11.03 -12.07 14.01
N ALA A 470 11.57 -12.89 14.92
CA ALA A 470 13.01 -13.13 15.00
C ALA A 470 13.56 -13.86 13.75
N LEU A 471 12.81 -14.83 13.20
CA LEU A 471 13.19 -15.51 11.96
C LEU A 471 13.06 -14.58 10.75
N GLY A 472 11.97 -13.82 10.67
CA GLY A 472 11.73 -12.81 9.65
C GLY A 472 12.87 -11.81 9.57
N TYR A 473 13.28 -11.25 10.72
CA TYR A 473 14.43 -10.36 10.79
C TYR A 473 15.72 -10.99 10.26
N ARG A 474 16.02 -12.25 10.64
CA ARG A 474 17.23 -12.93 10.16
C ARG A 474 17.23 -13.13 8.65
N VAL A 475 16.09 -13.56 8.10
CA VAL A 475 15.94 -13.76 6.66
C VAL A 475 16.05 -12.44 5.92
N PHE A 476 15.38 -11.39 6.39
CA PHE A 476 15.48 -10.04 5.81
C PHE A 476 16.90 -9.49 5.86
N SER A 477 17.56 -9.58 7.01
CA SER A 477 18.94 -9.12 7.17
C SER A 477 19.90 -9.88 6.23
N TYR A 478 19.69 -11.19 6.04
CA TYR A 478 20.47 -11.98 5.08
C TYR A 478 20.20 -11.61 3.61
N LEU A 479 18.92 -11.43 3.24
CA LEU A 479 18.50 -11.14 1.86
C LEU A 479 18.83 -9.72 1.42
N PHE A 480 18.69 -8.75 2.32
CA PHE A 480 18.80 -7.35 1.95
C PHE A 480 20.05 -6.70 2.51
N GLY A 481 20.64 -7.23 3.58
CA GLY A 481 21.74 -6.59 4.30
C GLY A 481 21.26 -5.56 5.33
N TRP A 482 19.94 -5.32 5.43
CA TRP A 482 19.36 -4.39 6.39
C TRP A 482 19.51 -4.88 7.83
N THR A 483 19.74 -3.95 8.74
CA THR A 483 20.07 -4.19 10.13
C THR A 483 19.09 -3.49 11.07
N ASP A 484 18.88 -4.06 12.26
CA ASP A 484 18.08 -3.42 13.31
C ASP A 484 18.85 -2.37 14.10
N VAL A 485 19.91 -1.76 13.53
CA VAL A 485 20.78 -0.82 14.26
C VAL A 485 19.98 0.38 14.79
N ARG A 486 19.00 0.87 13.99
CA ARG A 486 18.17 2.03 14.30
C ARG A 486 16.78 1.69 14.83
N TRP A 487 16.42 0.41 14.91
CA TRP A 487 15.07 -0.01 15.32
C TRP A 487 15.00 -0.31 16.81
N ASP A 488 13.85 -0.07 17.42
CA ASP A 488 13.58 -0.52 18.78
C ASP A 488 13.39 -2.06 18.79
N ARG A 489 14.37 -2.78 19.36
CA ARG A 489 14.32 -4.25 19.40
C ARG A 489 13.16 -4.81 20.21
N ALA A 490 12.57 -4.04 21.12
CA ALA A 490 11.40 -4.49 21.86
C ALA A 490 10.14 -4.53 20.98
N LEU A 491 10.11 -3.76 19.89
CA LEU A 491 8.97 -3.65 18.97
C LEU A 491 9.21 -4.36 17.64
N ARG A 492 10.48 -4.65 17.29
CA ARG A 492 10.87 -5.28 16.01
C ARG A 492 10.01 -6.45 15.59
N ASP A 493 9.65 -7.35 16.51
CA ASP A 493 8.88 -8.54 16.16
C ASP A 493 7.45 -8.21 15.67
N ARG A 494 6.90 -7.03 16.02
CA ARG A 494 5.64 -6.50 15.47
C ARG A 494 5.76 -6.15 13.99
N MET A 495 6.91 -5.63 13.56
CA MET A 495 7.16 -5.18 12.19
C MET A 495 6.92 -6.33 11.19
N PHE A 496 7.35 -7.53 11.57
CA PHE A 496 7.18 -8.76 10.80
C PHE A 496 5.80 -9.42 10.97
N GLN A 497 4.88 -8.88 11.77
CA GLN A 497 3.49 -9.35 11.73
C GLN A 497 2.76 -8.85 10.49
N PHE A 498 3.22 -7.72 9.93
CA PHE A 498 2.63 -7.06 8.77
C PHE A 498 3.38 -7.35 7.45
N ALA A 499 4.33 -8.29 7.46
CA ALA A 499 5.09 -8.74 6.30
C ALA A 499 5.73 -10.13 6.53
N PRO A 500 5.77 -11.04 5.53
CA PRO A 500 5.17 -10.96 4.21
C PRO A 500 3.64 -11.06 4.18
N VAL A 501 3.03 -10.55 3.12
CA VAL A 501 1.65 -10.87 2.68
C VAL A 501 1.67 -11.72 1.41
N TYR A 502 0.52 -12.24 0.97
CA TYR A 502 0.43 -12.86 -0.35
C TYR A 502 0.77 -11.83 -1.44
N VAL A 503 1.46 -12.26 -2.50
CA VAL A 503 1.74 -11.47 -3.71
C VAL A 503 1.71 -12.40 -4.93
N SER A 504 1.39 -11.89 -6.11
CA SER A 504 1.43 -12.68 -7.34
C SER A 504 2.84 -13.15 -7.71
N ALA A 505 2.95 -14.41 -8.13
CA ALA A 505 4.17 -14.93 -8.75
C ALA A 505 4.53 -14.19 -10.05
N GLU A 506 3.56 -13.71 -10.84
CA GLU A 506 3.81 -12.88 -12.02
C GLU A 506 4.31 -11.49 -11.66
N SER A 507 3.82 -10.90 -10.57
CA SER A 507 4.37 -9.65 -10.05
C SER A 507 5.82 -9.82 -9.58
N MET A 508 6.14 -10.93 -8.90
CA MET A 508 7.52 -11.25 -8.51
C MET A 508 8.41 -11.58 -9.71
N ARG A 509 7.86 -12.21 -10.75
CA ARG A 509 8.56 -12.41 -12.03
C ARG A 509 8.88 -11.07 -12.68
N TRP A 510 7.96 -10.11 -12.63
CA TRP A 510 8.22 -8.77 -13.15
C TRP A 510 9.36 -8.08 -12.38
N TRP A 511 9.39 -8.18 -11.04
CA TRP A 511 10.48 -7.61 -10.25
C TRP A 511 11.83 -8.30 -10.48
N LEU A 512 11.84 -9.64 -10.47
CA LEU A 512 13.07 -10.44 -10.31
C LEU A 512 13.49 -11.20 -11.56
N GLY A 513 12.58 -11.36 -12.52
CA GLY A 513 12.78 -12.15 -13.73
C GLY A 513 13.60 -11.43 -14.78
N ARG A 514 14.06 -12.22 -15.77
CA ARG A 514 14.97 -11.76 -16.83
C ARG A 514 14.37 -10.75 -17.80
N ASP A 515 13.06 -10.59 -17.81
CA ASP A 515 12.30 -9.79 -18.77
C ASP A 515 11.57 -8.59 -18.14
N GLY A 516 11.75 -8.34 -16.83
CA GLY A 516 11.15 -7.21 -16.13
C GLY A 516 12.19 -6.25 -15.52
N PHE A 517 11.88 -5.71 -14.35
CA PHE A 517 12.65 -4.69 -13.64
C PHE A 517 14.12 -5.09 -13.44
N ALA A 518 14.41 -6.33 -13.04
CA ALA A 518 15.80 -6.76 -12.83
C ALA A 518 16.69 -6.62 -14.08
N ARG A 519 16.10 -6.70 -15.29
CA ARG A 519 16.83 -6.46 -16.54
C ARG A 519 16.87 -4.98 -16.93
N GLN A 520 15.74 -4.29 -16.81
CA GLN A 520 15.61 -2.89 -17.24
C GLN A 520 16.30 -1.92 -16.27
N LYS A 521 16.37 -2.28 -14.98
CA LYS A 521 16.89 -1.48 -13.85
C LYS A 521 16.15 -0.16 -13.59
N CYS A 522 15.10 0.11 -14.34
CA CYS A 522 14.20 1.24 -14.18
C CYS A 522 12.76 0.77 -14.43
N ILE A 523 11.80 1.37 -13.73
CA ILE A 523 10.37 1.05 -13.86
C ILE A 523 9.72 1.72 -15.08
N LEU A 524 10.30 2.79 -15.62
CA LEU A 524 9.71 3.66 -16.66
C LEU A 524 10.63 3.92 -17.86
N SER A 525 11.89 3.45 -17.84
CA SER A 525 12.81 3.50 -18.98
C SER A 525 13.41 2.12 -19.24
N THR A 526 13.60 1.76 -20.50
CA THR A 526 14.35 0.55 -20.86
C THR A 526 15.82 0.71 -20.48
N ARG A 527 16.55 -0.41 -20.37
CA ARG A 527 17.98 -0.37 -20.08
C ARG A 527 18.77 0.43 -21.12
N GLU A 528 18.39 0.33 -22.39
CA GLU A 528 19.06 1.03 -23.49
C GLU A 528 18.82 2.54 -23.39
N GLN A 529 17.57 2.97 -23.18
CA GLN A 529 17.26 4.37 -22.89
C GLN A 529 18.00 4.88 -21.66
N GLY A 530 18.02 4.11 -20.56
CA GLY A 530 18.72 4.50 -19.35
C GLY A 530 20.24 4.62 -19.51
N GLN A 531 20.85 3.91 -20.47
CA GLN A 531 22.27 4.05 -20.81
C GLN A 531 22.53 5.31 -21.65
N GLN A 532 21.63 5.62 -22.59
CA GLN A 532 21.68 6.87 -23.36
C GLN A 532 21.54 8.10 -22.44
N GLU A 533 20.56 8.06 -21.53
CA GLU A 533 20.35 9.11 -20.53
C GLU A 533 21.60 9.33 -19.64
N GLU A 534 22.28 8.26 -19.21
CA GLU A 534 23.52 8.35 -18.43
C GLU A 534 24.69 8.95 -19.23
N GLU A 535 24.78 8.65 -20.52
CA GLU A 535 25.83 9.19 -21.39
C GLU A 535 25.59 10.68 -21.67
N GLU A 536 24.34 11.06 -21.96
CA GLU A 536 23.93 12.46 -22.07
C GLU A 536 24.22 13.26 -20.79
N ASP A 537 23.87 12.71 -19.62
CA ASP A 537 24.15 13.35 -18.32
C ASP A 537 25.65 13.53 -18.09
N ARG A 538 26.48 12.57 -18.53
CA ARG A 538 27.94 12.68 -18.45
C ARG A 538 28.48 13.77 -19.37
N ARG A 539 28.05 13.80 -20.63
CA ARG A 539 28.46 14.83 -21.59
C ARG A 539 28.06 16.24 -21.13
N TYR A 540 26.88 16.35 -20.54
CA TYR A 540 26.40 17.60 -19.94
C TYR A 540 27.28 18.04 -18.76
N ALA A 541 27.62 17.12 -17.85
CA ALA A 541 28.51 17.40 -16.72
C ALA A 541 29.94 17.78 -17.15
N ASP A 542 30.42 17.22 -18.27
CA ASP A 542 31.73 17.50 -18.84
C ASP A 542 31.76 18.82 -19.67
N GLY A 543 30.62 19.54 -19.77
CA GLY A 543 30.51 20.80 -20.52
C GLY A 543 30.60 20.64 -22.04
N LEU A 544 30.34 19.44 -22.56
CA LEU A 544 30.48 19.09 -23.97
C LEU A 544 29.19 19.31 -24.80
N VAL A 545 28.18 19.95 -24.22
CA VAL A 545 26.87 20.23 -24.85
C VAL A 545 26.54 21.71 -24.65
N ASP A 546 26.32 22.46 -25.73
CA ASP A 546 25.96 23.88 -25.68
C ASP A 546 24.57 24.10 -25.06
N VAL A 547 24.47 25.14 -24.23
CA VAL A 547 23.30 25.44 -23.38
C VAL A 547 22.06 25.86 -24.18
N ASP A 548 22.24 26.39 -25.40
CA ASP A 548 21.19 27.03 -26.19
C ASP A 548 20.18 26.08 -26.87
N ASP A 549 20.46 24.77 -26.98
CA ASP A 549 19.60 23.80 -27.72
C ASP A 549 18.89 22.76 -26.80
N SER A 550 19.17 22.77 -25.49
CA SER A 550 19.01 21.58 -24.64
C SER A 550 17.72 21.48 -23.80
N GLY A 551 16.98 22.58 -23.64
CA GLY A 551 15.78 22.61 -22.78
C GLY A 551 14.59 21.83 -23.35
N GLU A 552 14.32 21.98 -24.65
CA GLU A 552 13.23 21.28 -25.34
C GLU A 552 13.61 19.83 -25.70
N GLU A 553 14.88 19.56 -26.04
CA GLU A 553 15.33 18.21 -26.38
C GLU A 553 15.36 17.24 -25.18
N ARG A 554 15.81 17.66 -23.98
CA ARG A 554 15.90 16.76 -22.81
C ARG A 554 14.55 16.37 -22.21
N GLY A 555 13.53 17.22 -22.38
CA GLY A 555 12.16 16.97 -21.94
C GLY A 555 11.36 16.05 -22.87
N SER A 556 11.87 15.75 -24.07
CA SER A 556 11.19 14.88 -25.05
C SER A 556 10.85 13.49 -24.49
N ASN A 557 11.72 12.94 -23.64
CA ASN A 557 11.56 11.64 -22.98
C ASN A 557 11.03 11.75 -21.54
N ALA A 558 10.36 12.86 -21.19
CA ALA A 558 9.78 13.05 -19.87
C ALA A 558 8.66 12.04 -19.59
N TRP A 559 8.72 11.40 -18.42
CA TRP A 559 7.73 10.43 -17.97
C TRP A 559 6.38 11.07 -17.65
N TYR A 560 6.37 12.33 -17.23
CA TYR A 560 5.20 12.99 -16.66
C TYR A 560 4.72 14.19 -17.48
N GLY A 561 3.40 14.37 -17.58
CA GLY A 561 2.76 15.53 -18.21
C GLY A 561 2.36 16.61 -17.20
N PRO A 562 1.70 17.70 -17.65
CA PRO A 562 1.31 18.84 -16.80
C PRO A 562 0.40 18.49 -15.61
N GLN A 563 -0.29 17.35 -15.66
CA GLN A 563 -1.22 16.89 -14.63
C GLN A 563 -0.52 16.32 -13.38
N VAL A 564 0.80 16.10 -13.46
CA VAL A 564 1.57 15.48 -12.37
C VAL A 564 1.54 16.34 -11.10
N PRO A 565 1.32 15.74 -9.92
CA PRO A 565 1.30 16.50 -8.68
C PRO A 565 2.74 16.89 -8.28
N PRO A 566 2.89 17.84 -7.34
CA PRO A 566 4.19 18.12 -6.74
C PRO A 566 4.77 16.89 -6.03
N PHE A 567 6.10 16.70 -6.13
CA PHE A 567 6.80 15.56 -5.54
C PHE A 567 7.62 15.99 -4.31
N ALA A 568 7.70 15.10 -3.32
CA ALA A 568 8.55 15.22 -2.15
C ALA A 568 9.28 13.89 -1.89
N LEU A 569 10.60 13.90 -1.73
CA LEU A 569 11.42 12.68 -1.66
C LEU A 569 12.18 12.53 -0.34
N TRP A 570 12.13 11.35 0.27
CA TRP A 570 13.01 10.94 1.37
C TRP A 570 13.82 9.72 0.94
N ILE A 571 15.10 9.94 0.67
CA ILE A 571 16.02 8.93 0.13
C ILE A 571 16.87 8.37 1.26
N ALA A 572 16.80 7.06 1.44
CA ALA A 572 17.68 6.31 2.31
C ALA A 572 19.05 6.15 1.63
N GLY A 573 20.10 6.75 2.20
CA GLY A 573 21.41 6.84 1.55
C GLY A 573 22.24 5.55 1.62
N ALA A 574 21.96 4.66 2.57
CA ALA A 574 22.56 3.34 2.72
C ALA A 574 21.65 2.22 2.17
N ASP A 575 20.74 2.57 1.25
CA ASP A 575 19.82 1.65 0.63
C ASP A 575 20.41 0.96 -0.60
N ASP A 576 20.76 -0.31 -0.45
CA ASP A 576 21.26 -1.11 -1.56
C ASP A 576 20.15 -1.61 -2.50
N LEU A 577 18.88 -1.57 -2.10
CA LEU A 577 17.78 -2.11 -2.90
C LEU A 577 17.39 -1.18 -4.06
N VAL A 578 17.36 0.13 -3.82
CA VAL A 578 16.92 1.14 -4.78
C VAL A 578 17.88 2.31 -4.87
N ASP A 579 18.03 2.88 -6.06
CA ASP A 579 18.87 4.06 -6.28
C ASP A 579 18.01 5.33 -6.32
N GLY A 580 17.67 5.84 -5.13
CA GLY A 580 16.91 7.08 -4.99
C GLY A 580 17.68 8.32 -5.44
N ARG A 581 19.03 8.31 -5.36
CA ARG A 581 19.87 9.43 -5.81
C ARG A 581 19.79 9.61 -7.31
N ARG A 582 19.72 8.51 -8.07
CA ARG A 582 19.50 8.56 -9.52
C ARG A 582 18.15 9.15 -9.88
N LEU A 583 17.08 8.80 -9.14
CA LEU A 583 15.78 9.42 -9.35
C LEU A 583 15.83 10.93 -9.08
N LEU A 584 16.43 11.35 -7.97
CA LEU A 584 16.58 12.77 -7.65
C LEU A 584 17.32 13.53 -8.75
N ARG A 585 18.44 13.01 -9.25
CA ARG A 585 19.18 13.63 -10.37
C ARG A 585 18.31 13.79 -11.61
N ARG A 586 17.51 12.77 -11.96
CA ARG A 586 16.58 12.88 -13.11
C ARG A 586 15.58 14.02 -12.93
N LEU A 587 15.01 14.17 -11.73
CA LEU A 587 14.05 15.23 -11.43
C LEU A 587 14.68 16.63 -11.40
N GLN A 588 15.97 16.74 -11.07
CA GLN A 588 16.68 18.02 -10.98
C GLN A 588 17.31 18.46 -12.31
N ASN A 589 17.75 17.52 -13.15
CA ASN A 589 18.49 17.80 -14.39
C ASN A 589 17.59 18.20 -15.58
N GLY A 590 16.39 18.72 -15.33
CA GLY A 590 15.46 19.21 -16.36
C GLY A 590 14.77 18.13 -17.22
N ARG A 591 15.01 16.84 -16.98
CA ARG A 591 14.38 15.74 -17.75
C ARG A 591 12.89 15.57 -17.49
N GLU A 592 12.39 16.11 -16.38
CA GLU A 592 10.98 16.06 -16.01
C GLU A 592 10.42 17.49 -15.83
N PRO A 593 10.23 18.25 -16.92
CA PRO A 593 9.90 19.68 -16.86
C PRO A 593 8.57 19.97 -16.16
N HIS A 594 7.66 19.01 -16.11
CA HIS A 594 6.36 19.15 -15.45
C HIS A 594 6.39 18.79 -13.95
N VAL A 595 7.45 18.14 -13.47
CA VAL A 595 7.53 17.72 -12.06
C VAL A 595 8.04 18.86 -11.21
N ARG A 596 7.18 19.37 -10.32
CA ARG A 596 7.59 20.33 -9.29
C ARG A 596 8.07 19.60 -8.04
N LEU A 597 9.38 19.56 -7.83
CA LEU A 597 10.00 19.00 -6.62
C LEU A 597 9.92 20.01 -5.47
N VAL A 598 8.99 19.81 -4.53
CA VAL A 598 8.76 20.73 -3.39
C VAL A 598 9.61 20.42 -2.17
N HIS A 599 10.15 19.20 -2.09
CA HIS A 599 11.04 18.79 -1.01
C HIS A 599 11.88 17.60 -1.45
N TRP A 600 13.12 17.53 -0.96
CA TRP A 600 13.90 16.31 -1.02
C TRP A 600 14.90 16.28 0.13
N LYS A 601 15.17 15.08 0.64
CA LYS A 601 16.17 14.85 1.68
C LYS A 601 16.84 13.51 1.46
N ILE A 602 18.15 13.49 1.62
CA ILE A 602 18.94 12.25 1.64
C ILE A 602 19.40 12.04 3.09
N ILE A 603 19.07 10.88 3.65
CA ILE A 603 19.47 10.49 5.00
C ILE A 603 20.55 9.42 4.84
N ASP A 604 21.81 9.84 4.87
CA ASP A 604 22.95 9.03 4.42
C ASP A 604 23.04 7.66 5.10
N GLU A 605 22.68 7.57 6.39
CA GLU A 605 22.80 6.32 7.15
C GLU A 605 21.48 5.54 7.29
N TYR A 606 20.42 5.96 6.59
CA TYR A 606 19.17 5.20 6.56
C TYR A 606 19.28 4.07 5.53
N GLU A 607 18.84 2.88 5.96
CA GLU A 607 18.55 1.75 5.10
C GLU A 607 17.07 1.80 4.64
N HIS A 608 16.67 0.89 3.76
CA HIS A 608 15.37 0.92 3.06
C HIS A 608 14.12 1.06 3.94
N LEU A 609 14.13 0.47 5.14
CA LEU A 609 13.00 0.44 6.07
C LEU A 609 13.12 1.46 7.20
N ASP A 610 14.26 2.13 7.34
CA ASP A 610 14.50 3.11 8.40
C ASP A 610 13.58 4.33 8.28
N VAL A 611 13.18 4.69 7.05
CA VAL A 611 12.18 5.74 6.78
C VAL A 611 10.81 5.48 7.45
N LEU A 612 10.54 4.25 7.87
CA LEU A 612 9.34 3.87 8.62
C LEU A 612 9.64 3.48 10.08
N TRP A 613 10.73 2.75 10.30
CA TRP A 613 10.93 1.96 11.53
C TRP A 613 12.09 2.42 12.41
N ALA A 614 12.90 3.37 11.96
CA ALA A 614 13.94 3.94 12.80
C ALA A 614 13.33 4.66 14.01
N MET A 615 14.01 4.61 15.15
CA MET A 615 13.56 5.31 16.36
C MET A 615 13.49 6.83 16.17
N ASP A 616 14.32 7.38 15.27
CA ASP A 616 14.37 8.78 14.87
C ASP A 616 13.54 9.10 13.59
N ALA A 617 12.68 8.16 13.13
CA ALA A 617 11.94 8.32 11.88
C ALA A 617 10.94 9.49 11.92
N ILE A 618 10.32 9.79 13.07
CA ILE A 618 9.42 10.93 13.17
C ILE A 618 10.20 12.25 13.09
N GLU A 619 11.35 12.34 13.74
CA GLU A 619 12.22 13.51 13.70
C GLU A 619 12.78 13.74 12.30
N GLN A 620 13.23 12.69 11.63
CA GLN A 620 13.91 12.78 10.33
C GLN A 620 12.97 12.81 9.13
N VAL A 621 11.78 12.22 9.23
CA VAL A 621 10.82 12.05 8.13
C VAL A 621 9.45 12.59 8.52
N GLY A 622 8.87 12.12 9.63
CA GLY A 622 7.48 12.41 10.00
C GLY A 622 7.15 13.91 10.14
N ARG A 623 8.03 14.70 10.76
CA ARG A 623 7.87 16.16 10.90
C ARG A 623 7.88 16.87 9.54
N GLU A 624 8.81 16.50 8.67
CA GLU A 624 8.91 17.11 7.33
C GLU A 624 7.73 16.68 6.44
N VAL A 625 7.29 15.43 6.51
CA VAL A 625 6.07 14.96 5.82
C VAL A 625 4.86 15.77 6.29
N LEU A 626 4.69 15.97 7.60
CA LEU A 626 3.62 16.79 8.16
C LEU A 626 3.66 18.22 7.60
N GLU A 627 4.83 18.85 7.55
CA GLU A 627 4.98 20.21 7.04
C GLU A 627 4.74 20.31 5.53
N VAL A 628 5.31 19.40 4.75
CA VAL A 628 5.18 19.35 3.30
C VAL A 628 3.71 19.19 2.91
N ILE A 629 2.98 18.27 3.56
CA ILE A 629 1.55 18.08 3.31
C ILE A 629 0.81 19.39 3.56
N TRP A 630 0.99 20.03 4.72
CA TRP A 630 0.25 21.26 5.02
C TRP A 630 0.58 22.38 4.02
N ARG A 631 1.84 22.52 3.61
CA ARG A 631 2.32 23.50 2.62
C ARG A 631 1.80 23.27 1.21
N THR A 632 1.27 22.10 0.88
CA THR A 632 0.70 21.78 -0.44
C THR A 632 -0.82 21.59 -0.43
N VAL A 633 -1.48 21.66 0.73
CA VAL A 633 -2.95 21.69 0.80
C VAL A 633 -3.50 22.86 -0.05
N PRO A 634 -4.45 22.61 -0.96
CA PRO A 634 -5.14 23.65 -1.72
C PRO A 634 -5.79 24.73 -0.84
N GLU A 635 -5.87 25.98 -1.30
CA GLU A 635 -6.33 27.12 -0.49
C GLU A 635 -7.77 26.97 0.00
N ASP A 636 -8.66 26.48 -0.85
CA ASP A 636 -10.05 26.15 -0.54
C ASP A 636 -10.16 25.08 0.55
N ALA A 637 -9.32 24.03 0.47
CA ALA A 637 -9.25 23.00 1.49
C ALA A 637 -8.64 23.53 2.80
N ARG A 638 -7.65 24.43 2.75
CA ARG A 638 -7.09 25.07 3.95
C ARG A 638 -8.11 25.92 4.69
N ALA A 639 -9.02 26.59 3.98
CA ALA A 639 -10.03 27.46 4.60
C ALA A 639 -11.01 26.68 5.50
N VAL A 640 -11.26 25.40 5.20
CA VAL A 640 -12.16 24.54 5.98
C VAL A 640 -11.43 23.59 6.92
N CYS A 641 -10.14 23.37 6.71
CA CYS A 641 -9.32 22.47 7.51
C CYS A 641 -8.72 23.14 8.75
N ARG A 642 -8.57 22.36 9.82
CA ARG A 642 -7.77 22.78 10.97
C ARG A 642 -6.28 22.65 10.69
N VAL A 643 -5.50 23.58 11.24
CA VAL A 643 -4.03 23.54 11.14
C VAL A 643 -3.52 22.32 11.94
N PRO A 644 -2.65 21.47 11.36
CA PRO A 644 -2.07 20.35 12.07
C PRO A 644 -1.13 20.83 13.18
N ARG A 645 -1.22 20.18 14.33
CA ARG A 645 -0.35 20.43 15.48
C ARG A 645 1.09 20.07 15.17
N GLY A 646 2.01 20.90 15.64
CA GLY A 646 3.43 20.76 15.31
C GLY A 646 3.83 21.40 13.98
N TYR A 647 2.88 21.96 13.22
CA TYR A 647 3.21 22.82 12.08
C TYR A 647 3.78 24.17 12.57
N ASN A 648 5.03 24.45 12.22
CA ASN A 648 5.67 25.72 12.55
C ASN A 648 5.37 26.78 11.48
N VAL A 649 4.53 27.75 11.82
CA VAL A 649 4.19 28.90 10.96
C VAL A 649 5.44 29.73 10.60
N ASN A 650 6.45 29.77 11.47
CA ASN A 650 7.66 30.59 11.33
C ASN A 650 8.76 29.99 10.44
N ILE A 651 8.58 28.78 9.88
CA ILE A 651 9.54 28.19 8.91
C ILE A 651 9.15 28.59 7.46
N GLY A 652 8.08 29.38 7.29
CA GLY A 652 7.59 29.84 5.98
C GLY A 652 8.19 31.17 5.51
N HIS A 653 9.23 31.09 4.68
CA HIS A 653 9.48 31.86 3.44
C HIS A 653 10.97 31.84 3.03
N ASP A 654 11.90 31.66 3.98
CA ASP A 654 13.35 31.81 3.73
C ASP A 654 14.16 30.50 3.67
N HIS A 655 13.58 29.36 4.06
CA HIS A 655 14.23 28.05 3.91
C HIS A 655 13.80 27.37 2.61
N MET A 656 14.02 28.07 1.49
CA MET A 656 14.51 27.39 0.31
C MET A 656 15.87 26.81 0.71
N PHE A 657 15.93 25.53 1.06
CA PHE A 657 17.22 24.81 1.01
C PHE A 657 17.80 25.11 -0.38
N PRO A 658 19.05 25.61 -0.48
CA PRO A 658 19.49 26.37 -1.63
C PRO A 658 19.18 25.59 -2.90
N LEU A 659 18.41 26.21 -3.79
CA LEU A 659 18.44 25.87 -5.20
C LEU A 659 19.91 26.02 -5.61
N ALA A 660 20.63 24.91 -5.63
CA ALA A 660 21.88 24.86 -6.37
C ALA A 660 21.48 25.07 -7.83
N LEU A 661 21.86 26.23 -8.35
CA LEU A 661 21.84 26.59 -9.77
C LEU A 661 22.46 25.48 -10.62
#